data_AF-A0AAV6G0Y3-F1
#
_entry.id   AF-A0AAV6G0Y3-F1
#
_cell.length_a   1.000
_cell.length_b   1.000
_cell.length_c   1.000
_cell.angle_alpha   90.00
_cell.angle_beta   90.00
_cell.angle_gamma   90.00
#
_symmetry.space_group_name_H-M   'P 1'
#
loop_
_entity.id
_entity.type
_entity.pdbx_description
1 polymer ?
#
loop_
_entity_poly.entity_id
_entity_poly.type
_entity_poly.pdbx_seq_one_letter_code
_entity_poly.pdbx_strand_id
1 'polypeptide(L)'
;MNSSGRNTSSEFLILYTEGPGMKQDVKAHLLASQELLVESLYNLAPLLDCALARGLLSQDNYYEVKAEKTPPNRARKLLEVVQAQMDEREASCFLECLKRCEHHYPRLRSWLSHNTDIQRGPTECQLQSQFSVLCARLGHSTLPVSLALFSTGIITQFELDQVQSATILYQQAQKLLTICLSKGESACRAFYSALNNEDENLAEEIRTGGLPEALPVLSVENESDVNSFPIAVEETSAASAEADSQSGILQEVLGLLGIVSGEARLNICELGVMLGLPRWSVREALLEEVGVEDGVQLEVMVDLFLQKTQDAPLLLSRVQQCNIQRAQLSERGSLLLKLLQEAESLLHRRDFLHGGGQACTGDLRDMVEAIFIFLLRECMAQVLEEPISEPGRSALECVAELRAGDMVDVSLLQELEECLRDGGAEAMGQSARVLAQILRDLHPQQHCLHLSPPQDGTYSCRPRKIHRITRFCGLLTRVIRKVGRSSGFSLSAAAIDQDEHLLTRQHREVCVRVARLLERVRPDGGATAHQGDSDAAITQHLKFTLSQEGFRAEVFDAGMRHRLLGMLEFSPARMGLGSLMQLHLETLAGLERYLQQGEHHSFQFAIESVRTLGGAQLCSVEHVRGPVAIDNGLEEVYCFMTSEPTSFLVRVCCRGYERECRFEVCNPQCVRLSQLDWATLQDTHRVTEGIVLAEEGGCVWVREGDMGWMEKLQVEMQRNRLQLNDQGCCFKVTSQESECKIKFIYKNGRISACAVTNCDIL
;
A
#
# COMPACT_ATOMS: atom_id res chain seq x y z
N MET A 1 63.18 39.33 -32.83
CA MET A 1 62.61 39.61 -31.50
C MET A 1 61.14 39.93 -31.68
N ASN A 2 60.31 39.38 -30.79
CA ASN A 2 58.84 39.52 -30.68
C ASN A 2 58.01 38.62 -31.60
N SER A 3 57.51 37.55 -30.99
CA SER A 3 56.47 36.63 -31.47
C SER A 3 55.09 37.29 -31.37
N SER A 4 54.42 37.47 -32.49
CA SER A 4 53.00 37.88 -32.57
C SER A 4 52.16 36.70 -33.05
N GLY A 5 51.03 36.49 -32.40
CA GLY A 5 50.01 35.54 -32.81
C GLY A 5 48.64 36.11 -32.46
N ARG A 6 47.77 36.21 -33.46
CA ARG A 6 46.49 35.47 -33.54
C ARG A 6 45.55 36.13 -34.55
N ASN A 7 45.46 35.41 -35.67
CA ASN A 7 44.40 35.29 -36.65
C ASN A 7 43.05 35.94 -36.34
N THR A 8 42.72 36.89 -37.20
CA THR A 8 41.38 37.37 -37.57
C THR A 8 40.63 36.29 -38.34
N SER A 9 39.47 35.87 -37.83
CA SER A 9 38.55 34.99 -38.54
C SER A 9 37.73 35.77 -39.56
N SER A 10 37.66 35.17 -40.74
CA SER A 10 37.02 35.61 -41.98
C SER A 10 35.55 35.96 -41.82
N GLU A 11 35.19 37.11 -42.37
CA GLU A 11 33.84 37.42 -42.85
C GLU A 11 33.44 36.41 -43.92
N PHE A 12 32.22 35.86 -43.82
CA PHE A 12 31.46 35.36 -44.95
C PHE A 12 30.06 35.95 -44.84
N LEU A 13 29.81 36.97 -45.67
CA LEU A 13 28.48 37.40 -46.06
C LEU A 13 27.75 36.21 -46.71
N ILE A 14 26.61 35.81 -46.16
CA ILE A 14 25.59 35.10 -46.92
C ILE A 14 24.44 36.07 -47.14
N LEU A 15 24.39 36.62 -48.36
CA LEU A 15 23.24 37.26 -48.97
C LEU A 15 22.11 36.23 -49.06
N TYR A 16 21.00 36.45 -48.34
CA TYR A 16 19.74 35.79 -48.67
C TYR A 16 18.95 36.68 -49.63
N THR A 17 18.74 36.13 -50.82
CA THR A 17 17.91 36.65 -51.91
C THR A 17 16.46 36.80 -51.47
N GLU A 18 15.93 38.00 -51.67
CA GLU A 18 14.53 38.38 -51.46
C GLU A 18 13.61 37.65 -52.47
N GLY A 19 12.64 36.90 -51.95
CA GLY A 19 11.40 36.56 -52.64
C GLY A 19 10.29 37.54 -52.20
N PRO A 20 9.44 38.04 -53.12
CA PRO A 20 8.46 39.07 -52.81
C PRO A 20 7.21 38.45 -52.18
N GLY A 21 7.01 38.67 -50.88
CA GLY A 21 5.80 38.24 -50.18
C GLY A 21 5.86 38.58 -48.69
N MET A 22 5.54 39.85 -48.37
CA MET A 22 5.30 40.39 -47.01
C MET A 22 6.44 40.19 -45.99
N LYS A 23 7.34 41.18 -45.89
CA LYS A 23 8.23 41.35 -44.71
C LYS A 23 7.32 41.53 -43.48
N GLN A 24 7.21 40.48 -42.67
CA GLN A 24 6.50 40.53 -41.40
C GLN A 24 7.31 41.44 -40.46
N ASP A 25 6.67 42.51 -39.97
CA ASP A 25 7.26 43.45 -39.00
C ASP A 25 7.76 42.66 -37.78
N VAL A 26 8.97 42.94 -37.26
CA VAL A 26 9.52 42.14 -36.16
C VAL A 26 8.66 42.29 -34.92
N LYS A 27 8.15 43.50 -34.66
CA LYS A 27 7.21 43.72 -33.56
C LYS A 27 5.87 43.02 -33.80
N ALA A 28 5.36 42.98 -35.03
CA ALA A 28 4.16 42.23 -35.36
C ALA A 28 4.36 40.71 -35.21
N HIS A 29 5.55 40.19 -35.52
CA HIS A 29 5.91 38.79 -35.33
C HIS A 29 6.04 38.42 -33.83
N LEU A 30 6.63 39.31 -33.03
CA LEU A 30 6.68 39.15 -31.57
C LEU A 30 5.30 39.26 -30.92
N LEU A 31 4.42 40.13 -31.42
CA LEU A 31 3.02 40.23 -31.00
C LEU A 31 2.23 38.97 -31.35
N ALA A 32 2.34 38.50 -32.60
CA ALA A 32 1.66 37.29 -33.05
C ALA A 32 2.11 36.06 -32.24
N SER A 33 3.35 36.08 -31.72
CA SER A 33 3.92 35.00 -30.92
C SER A 33 3.89 35.31 -29.40
N GLN A 34 3.11 36.29 -28.95
CA GLN A 34 3.16 36.77 -27.56
C GLN A 34 2.82 35.68 -26.55
N GLU A 35 1.74 34.92 -26.75
CA GLU A 35 1.33 33.84 -25.85
C GLU A 35 2.44 32.78 -25.72
N LEU A 36 3.03 32.41 -26.85
CA LEU A 36 4.13 31.46 -26.94
C LEU A 36 5.40 31.93 -26.20
N LEU A 37 5.77 33.19 -26.39
CA LEU A 37 6.93 33.80 -25.75
C LEU A 37 6.70 33.92 -24.24
N VAL A 38 5.49 34.25 -23.80
CA VAL A 38 5.15 34.33 -22.37
C VAL A 38 5.25 32.96 -21.69
N GLU A 39 4.84 31.89 -22.37
CA GLU A 39 4.96 30.51 -21.86
C GLU A 39 6.42 30.02 -21.84
N SER A 40 7.24 30.45 -22.81
CA SER A 40 8.58 29.91 -23.03
C SER A 40 9.71 30.69 -22.35
N LEU A 41 9.47 31.96 -21.99
CA LEU A 41 10.43 32.82 -21.30
C LEU A 41 10.35 32.63 -19.78
N TYR A 42 10.64 31.42 -19.29
CA TYR A 42 10.57 31.11 -17.85
C TYR A 42 11.80 31.61 -17.06
N ASN A 43 12.95 31.79 -17.73
CA ASN A 43 14.16 32.36 -17.14
C ASN A 43 14.57 33.66 -17.86
N LEU A 44 14.07 34.80 -17.39
CA LEU A 44 14.32 36.10 -18.03
C LEU A 44 15.69 36.71 -17.71
N ALA A 45 16.37 36.29 -16.64
CA ALA A 45 17.58 36.97 -16.17
C ALA A 45 18.68 37.09 -17.26
N PRO A 46 19.04 36.02 -18.00
CA PRO A 46 20.05 36.11 -19.06
C PRO A 46 19.63 37.06 -20.20
N LEU A 47 18.34 37.08 -20.55
CA LEU A 47 17.81 37.94 -21.60
C LEU A 47 17.76 39.41 -21.17
N LEU A 48 17.36 39.68 -19.93
CA LEU A 48 17.34 41.03 -19.37
C LEU A 48 18.74 41.61 -19.26
N ASP A 49 19.72 40.81 -18.82
CA ASP A 49 21.12 41.24 -18.74
C ASP A 49 21.70 41.48 -20.15
N CYS A 50 21.33 40.64 -21.13
CA CYS A 50 21.74 40.84 -22.53
C CYS A 50 21.10 42.10 -23.15
N ALA A 51 19.82 42.34 -22.89
CA ALA A 51 19.10 43.50 -23.39
C ALA A 51 19.56 44.81 -22.72
N LEU A 52 19.86 44.79 -21.41
CA LEU A 52 20.45 45.91 -20.68
C LEU A 52 21.87 46.22 -21.20
N ALA A 53 22.70 45.20 -21.40
CA ALA A 53 24.07 45.37 -21.93
C ALA A 53 24.11 45.93 -23.36
N ARG A 54 23.07 45.66 -24.17
CA ARG A 54 22.88 46.24 -25.51
C ARG A 54 22.18 47.61 -25.50
N GLY A 55 21.82 48.13 -24.33
CA GLY A 55 21.12 49.41 -24.21
C GLY A 55 19.68 49.40 -24.70
N LEU A 56 19.07 48.21 -24.87
CA LEU A 56 17.68 48.06 -25.31
C LEU A 56 16.68 48.30 -24.15
N LEU A 57 17.10 48.04 -22.91
CA LEU A 57 16.31 48.32 -21.72
C LEU A 57 16.97 49.45 -20.92
N SER A 58 16.17 50.40 -20.45
CA SER A 58 16.61 51.34 -19.41
C SER A 58 16.72 50.62 -18.07
N GLN A 59 17.44 51.23 -17.13
CA GLN A 59 17.59 50.67 -15.78
C GLN A 59 16.23 50.63 -15.06
N ASP A 60 15.35 51.58 -15.34
CA ASP A 60 13.97 51.61 -14.83
C ASP A 60 13.13 50.46 -15.40
N ASN A 61 13.19 50.22 -16.72
CA ASN A 61 12.49 49.10 -17.35
C ASN A 61 12.98 47.74 -16.81
N TYR A 62 14.28 47.62 -16.54
CA TYR A 62 14.86 46.41 -15.95
C TYR A 62 14.28 46.14 -14.55
N TYR A 63 14.20 47.16 -13.70
CA TYR A 63 13.63 47.01 -12.36
C TYR A 63 12.11 46.80 -12.39
N GLU A 64 11.38 47.45 -13.30
CA GLU A 64 9.95 47.24 -13.49
C GLU A 64 9.64 45.80 -13.89
N VAL A 65 10.35 45.25 -14.88
CA VAL A 65 10.17 43.86 -15.27
C VAL A 65 10.56 42.92 -14.13
N LYS A 66 11.62 43.23 -13.36
CA LYS A 66 12.05 42.39 -12.23
C LYS A 66 11.06 42.43 -11.04
N ALA A 67 10.36 43.55 -10.86
CA ALA A 67 9.39 43.74 -9.78
C ALA A 67 8.13 42.88 -9.93
N GLU A 68 7.82 42.42 -11.15
CA GLU A 68 6.71 41.51 -11.38
C GLU A 68 6.88 40.17 -10.64
N LYS A 69 5.79 39.68 -10.06
CA LYS A 69 5.81 38.55 -9.11
C LYS A 69 6.03 37.19 -9.78
N THR A 70 5.51 36.99 -10.98
CA THR A 70 5.53 35.68 -11.66
C THR A 70 6.29 35.74 -12.98
N PRO A 71 7.03 34.68 -13.40
CA PRO A 71 7.75 34.66 -14.66
C PRO A 71 6.89 35.00 -15.90
N PRO A 72 5.63 34.54 -16.02
CA PRO A 72 4.74 34.97 -17.10
C PRO A 72 4.42 36.46 -17.06
N ASN A 73 4.22 37.05 -15.88
CA ASN A 73 4.00 38.50 -15.77
C ASN A 73 5.26 39.28 -16.14
N ARG A 74 6.45 38.79 -15.77
CA ARG A 74 7.73 39.36 -16.18
C ARG A 74 7.90 39.31 -17.70
N ALA A 75 7.58 38.18 -18.33
CA ALA A 75 7.61 38.02 -19.78
C ALA A 75 6.60 38.96 -20.48
N ARG A 76 5.36 39.05 -19.97
CA ARG A 76 4.36 40.00 -20.49
C ARG A 76 4.85 41.43 -20.37
N LYS A 77 5.36 41.83 -19.21
CA LYS A 77 5.88 43.18 -18.97
C LYS A 77 7.09 43.49 -19.86
N LEU A 78 7.99 42.54 -20.07
CA LEU A 78 9.11 42.70 -21.01
C LEU A 78 8.61 42.88 -22.44
N LEU A 79 7.66 42.06 -22.89
CA LEU A 79 7.08 42.18 -24.23
C LEU A 79 6.27 43.47 -24.38
N GLU A 80 5.58 43.94 -23.33
CA GLU A 80 4.94 45.26 -23.31
C GLU A 80 5.96 46.39 -23.49
N VAL A 81 7.12 46.33 -22.83
CA VAL A 81 8.20 47.31 -23.02
C VAL A 81 8.74 47.26 -24.45
N VAL A 82 8.96 46.06 -25.00
CA VAL A 82 9.39 45.88 -26.39
C VAL A 82 8.36 46.49 -27.36
N GLN A 83 7.07 46.34 -27.09
CA GLN A 83 6.01 46.87 -27.95
C GLN A 83 5.82 48.39 -27.79
N ALA A 84 5.85 48.90 -26.57
CA ALA A 84 5.55 50.29 -26.27
C ALA A 84 6.74 51.23 -26.50
N GLN A 85 7.98 50.75 -26.30
CA GLN A 85 9.16 51.62 -26.20
C GLN A 85 10.24 51.36 -27.25
N MET A 86 10.31 50.18 -27.87
CA MET A 86 11.35 49.88 -28.87
C MET A 86 10.87 50.22 -30.29
N ASP A 87 11.75 50.72 -31.17
CA ASP A 87 11.50 50.79 -32.61
C ASP A 87 11.77 49.45 -33.33
N GLU A 88 11.52 49.35 -34.64
CA GLU A 88 11.74 48.09 -35.39
C GLU A 88 13.21 47.63 -35.43
N ARG A 89 14.16 48.56 -35.34
CA ARG A 89 15.60 48.22 -35.29
C ARG A 89 15.96 47.68 -33.93
N GLU A 90 15.44 48.28 -32.87
CA GLU A 90 15.60 47.84 -31.49
C GLU A 90 14.91 46.49 -31.25
N ALA A 91 13.72 46.28 -31.82
CA ALA A 91 13.02 45.00 -31.79
C ALA A 91 13.80 43.89 -32.53
N SER A 92 14.45 44.22 -33.66
CA SER A 92 15.36 43.31 -34.35
C SER A 92 16.59 42.96 -33.49
N CYS A 93 17.17 43.96 -32.82
CA CYS A 93 18.26 43.76 -31.86
C CYS A 93 17.84 42.95 -30.63
N PHE A 94 16.59 43.09 -30.18
CA PHE A 94 16.00 42.28 -29.11
C PHE A 94 15.82 40.82 -29.56
N LEU A 95 15.36 40.59 -30.78
CA LEU A 95 15.27 39.24 -31.35
C LEU A 95 16.65 38.59 -31.46
N GLU A 96 17.70 39.34 -31.79
CA GLU A 96 19.08 38.85 -31.74
C GLU A 96 19.54 38.49 -30.32
N CYS A 97 19.17 39.28 -29.30
CA CYS A 97 19.42 38.92 -27.91
C CYS A 97 18.73 37.60 -27.56
N LEU A 98 17.47 37.43 -27.98
CA LEU A 98 16.71 36.21 -27.78
C LEU A 98 17.37 35.00 -28.47
N LYS A 99 17.89 35.18 -29.70
CA LYS A 99 18.69 34.16 -30.42
C LYS A 99 20.00 33.83 -29.69
N ARG A 100 20.71 34.82 -29.14
CA ARG A 100 21.92 34.56 -28.34
C ARG A 100 21.63 33.81 -27.04
N CYS A 101 20.42 33.96 -26.51
CA CYS A 101 19.94 33.26 -25.34
C CYS A 101 19.20 31.95 -25.68
N GLU A 102 19.25 31.45 -26.93
CA GLU A 102 18.50 30.26 -27.38
C GLU A 102 18.77 29.01 -26.53
N HIS A 103 19.96 28.91 -25.93
CA HIS A 103 20.32 27.77 -25.07
C HIS A 103 19.51 27.75 -23.77
N HIS A 104 19.03 28.91 -23.31
CA HIS A 104 18.16 29.06 -22.15
C HIS A 104 16.68 28.81 -22.47
N TYR A 105 16.30 28.78 -23.75
CA TYR A 105 14.92 28.57 -24.20
C TYR A 105 14.85 27.43 -25.24
N PRO A 106 15.06 26.16 -24.83
CA PRO A 106 15.06 25.03 -25.76
C PRO A 106 13.81 24.93 -26.63
N ARG A 107 12.65 25.28 -26.05
CA ARG A 107 11.35 25.32 -26.74
C ARG A 107 11.36 26.29 -27.93
N LEU A 108 12.03 27.44 -27.80
CA LEU A 108 12.05 28.49 -28.84
C LEU A 108 13.05 28.22 -29.97
N ARG A 109 13.91 27.18 -29.91
CA ARG A 109 14.99 26.99 -30.87
C ARG A 109 14.53 26.85 -32.32
N SER A 110 13.47 26.07 -32.57
CA SER A 110 12.90 25.89 -33.91
C SER A 110 12.22 27.16 -34.44
N TRP A 111 11.53 27.90 -33.55
CA TRP A 111 10.92 29.18 -33.88
C TRP A 111 11.96 30.25 -34.21
N LEU A 112 13.03 30.32 -33.41
CA LEU A 112 14.15 31.25 -33.62
C LEU A 112 14.95 30.94 -34.90
N SER A 113 14.96 29.69 -35.38
CA SER A 113 15.72 29.26 -36.56
C SER A 113 14.93 29.25 -37.87
N HIS A 114 13.62 28.97 -37.85
CA HIS A 114 12.82 28.73 -39.07
C HIS A 114 11.52 29.55 -39.18
N ASN A 115 11.17 30.42 -38.23
CA ASN A 115 9.90 31.18 -38.22
C ASN A 115 8.65 30.29 -38.41
N THR A 116 8.71 29.04 -37.94
CA THR A 116 7.59 28.10 -37.95
C THR A 116 6.88 28.13 -36.60
N ASP A 117 5.56 27.98 -36.59
CA ASP A 117 4.80 27.78 -35.36
C ASP A 117 5.38 26.60 -34.57
N ILE A 118 5.61 26.80 -33.27
CA ILE A 118 6.04 25.70 -32.38
C ILE A 118 4.81 24.83 -32.19
N GLN A 119 4.76 23.72 -32.93
CA GLN A 119 3.77 22.69 -32.66
C GLN A 119 4.09 22.07 -31.30
N ARG A 120 3.13 22.14 -30.37
CA ARG A 120 3.18 21.38 -29.13
C ARG A 120 3.31 19.91 -29.51
N GLY A 121 4.35 19.25 -29.02
CA GLY A 121 4.58 17.85 -29.34
C GLY A 121 3.51 16.95 -28.69
N PRO A 122 3.35 15.72 -29.18
CA PRO A 122 2.32 14.80 -28.69
C PRO A 122 2.45 14.54 -27.19
N THR A 123 3.68 14.47 -26.67
CA THR A 123 3.95 14.21 -25.25
C THR A 123 3.71 15.45 -24.38
N GLU A 124 3.97 16.64 -24.92
CA GLU A 124 3.61 17.90 -24.27
C GLU A 124 2.09 18.08 -24.15
N CYS A 125 1.33 17.79 -25.21
CA CYS A 125 -0.14 17.78 -25.18
C CYS A 125 -0.67 16.75 -24.18
N GLN A 126 -0.07 15.56 -24.15
CA GLN A 126 -0.41 14.51 -23.19
C GLN A 126 -0.18 14.98 -21.75
N LEU A 127 1.01 15.50 -21.43
CA LEU A 127 1.32 16.00 -20.09
C LEU A 127 0.38 17.14 -19.66
N GLN A 128 0.00 18.02 -20.60
CA GLN A 128 -0.95 19.09 -20.32
C GLN A 128 -2.37 18.57 -20.06
N SER A 129 -2.83 17.59 -20.85
CA SER A 129 -4.14 16.94 -20.61
C SER A 129 -4.19 16.16 -19.29
N GLN A 130 -3.04 15.68 -18.82
CA GLN A 130 -2.91 14.89 -17.61
C GLN A 130 -2.39 15.70 -16.42
N PHE A 131 -2.29 17.03 -16.55
CA PHE A 131 -1.54 17.87 -15.61
C PHE A 131 -2.07 17.77 -14.16
N SER A 132 -3.39 17.86 -13.97
CA SER A 132 -4.03 17.75 -12.66
C SER A 132 -3.89 16.35 -12.07
N VAL A 133 -4.04 15.32 -12.90
CA VAL A 133 -3.89 13.91 -12.53
C VAL A 133 -2.45 13.60 -12.11
N LEU A 134 -1.47 14.08 -12.88
CA LEU A 134 -0.05 13.94 -12.58
C LEU A 134 0.32 14.68 -11.30
N CYS A 135 -0.17 15.91 -11.07
CA CYS A 135 0.08 16.65 -9.82
C CYS A 135 -0.45 15.87 -8.59
N ALA A 136 -1.60 15.23 -8.71
CA ALA A 136 -2.22 14.46 -7.62
C ALA A 136 -1.57 13.09 -7.38
N ARG A 137 -0.91 12.51 -8.38
CA ARG A 137 -0.44 11.12 -8.34
C ARG A 137 1.08 10.95 -8.30
N LEU A 138 1.85 11.94 -8.75
CA LEU A 138 3.32 11.87 -8.74
C LEU A 138 3.90 11.69 -7.33
N GLY A 139 3.25 12.25 -6.29
CA GLY A 139 3.60 12.01 -4.89
C GLY A 139 5.10 12.01 -4.63
N HIS A 140 5.60 10.92 -4.04
CA HIS A 140 7.01 10.71 -3.72
C HIS A 140 7.90 10.47 -4.94
N SER A 141 7.36 10.04 -6.07
CA SER A 141 8.07 9.87 -7.34
C SER A 141 8.52 11.22 -7.93
N THR A 142 7.97 12.34 -7.44
CA THR A 142 8.38 13.70 -7.85
C THR A 142 9.88 13.95 -7.66
N LEU A 143 10.45 13.61 -6.49
CA LEU A 143 11.85 13.93 -6.20
C LEU A 143 12.84 13.01 -6.94
N PRO A 144 12.66 11.67 -6.99
CA PRO A 144 13.45 10.77 -7.83
C PRO A 144 13.39 11.15 -9.31
N VAL A 145 12.21 11.45 -9.85
CA VAL A 145 12.06 11.91 -11.24
C VAL A 145 12.77 13.25 -11.45
N SER A 146 12.70 14.18 -10.50
CA SER A 146 13.46 15.44 -10.56
C SER A 146 14.96 15.19 -10.57
N LEU A 147 15.47 14.27 -9.74
CA LEU A 147 16.90 13.92 -9.69
C LEU A 147 17.35 13.23 -10.98
N ALA A 148 16.52 12.35 -11.56
CA ALA A 148 16.79 11.73 -12.86
C ALA A 148 16.85 12.79 -13.98
N LEU A 149 15.92 13.74 -13.99
CA LEU A 149 15.93 14.86 -14.94
C LEU A 149 17.10 15.81 -14.73
N PHE A 150 17.58 15.96 -13.49
CA PHE A 150 18.77 16.75 -13.18
C PHE A 150 20.04 16.04 -13.67
N SER A 151 20.16 14.72 -13.41
CA SER A 151 21.30 13.90 -13.84
C SER A 151 21.48 13.86 -15.36
N THR A 152 20.38 14.00 -16.10
CA THR A 152 20.35 14.06 -17.57
C THR A 152 20.48 15.48 -18.12
N GLY A 153 20.62 16.49 -17.24
CA GLY A 153 20.78 17.90 -17.61
C GLY A 153 19.51 18.57 -18.16
N ILE A 154 18.34 17.95 -17.97
CA ILE A 154 17.05 18.47 -18.42
C ILE A 154 16.55 19.56 -17.48
N ILE A 155 16.68 19.37 -16.16
CA ILE A 155 16.46 20.44 -15.16
C ILE A 155 17.79 20.91 -14.55
N THR A 156 17.86 22.17 -14.14
CA THR A 156 19.03 22.81 -13.54
C THR A 156 19.00 22.68 -12.02
N GLN A 157 20.14 22.93 -11.35
CA GLN A 157 20.21 22.92 -9.89
C GLN A 157 19.18 23.88 -9.26
N PHE A 158 19.05 25.07 -9.81
CA PHE A 158 18.09 26.07 -9.32
C PHE A 158 16.62 25.60 -9.47
N GLU A 159 16.29 24.88 -10.54
CA GLU A 159 14.96 24.31 -10.75
C GLU A 159 14.70 23.12 -9.80
N LEU A 160 15.72 22.31 -9.54
CA LEU A 160 15.67 21.24 -8.55
C LEU A 160 15.46 21.80 -7.13
N ASP A 161 16.20 22.84 -6.75
CA ASP A 161 16.05 23.54 -5.47
C ASP A 161 14.64 24.16 -5.34
N GLN A 162 14.06 24.65 -6.44
CA GLN A 162 12.67 25.15 -6.44
C GLN A 162 11.65 24.05 -6.20
N VAL A 163 11.86 22.85 -6.76
CA VAL A 163 11.00 21.70 -6.51
C VAL A 163 11.16 21.25 -5.05
N GLN A 164 12.40 21.11 -4.55
CA GLN A 164 12.69 20.68 -3.18
C GLN A 164 12.22 21.67 -2.10
N SER A 165 12.19 22.97 -2.41
CA SER A 165 11.74 24.01 -1.47
C SER A 165 10.21 24.11 -1.34
N ALA A 166 9.42 23.40 -2.15
CA ALA A 166 7.98 23.27 -1.90
C ALA A 166 7.75 22.30 -0.73
N THR A 167 6.94 22.71 0.24
CA THR A 167 6.68 21.94 1.48
C THR A 167 5.66 20.82 1.30
N ILE A 168 4.88 20.85 0.21
CA ILE A 168 3.80 19.89 -0.07
C ILE A 168 4.07 19.17 -1.39
N LEU A 169 3.97 17.84 -1.42
CA LEU A 169 4.25 17.00 -2.59
C LEU A 169 3.48 17.42 -3.84
N TYR A 170 2.22 17.80 -3.70
CA TYR A 170 1.43 18.33 -4.81
C TYR A 170 2.07 19.58 -5.44
N GLN A 171 2.60 20.49 -4.62
CA GLN A 171 3.28 21.69 -5.11
C GLN A 171 4.65 21.35 -5.71
N GLN A 172 5.35 20.34 -5.17
CA GLN A 172 6.58 19.84 -5.78
C GLN A 172 6.29 19.27 -7.18
N ALA A 173 5.26 18.43 -7.31
CA ALA A 173 4.83 17.83 -8.57
C ALA A 173 4.36 18.90 -9.57
N GLN A 174 3.56 19.85 -9.10
CA GLN A 174 3.11 20.99 -9.89
C GLN A 174 4.29 21.82 -10.42
N LYS A 175 5.29 22.12 -9.57
CA LYS A 175 6.50 22.84 -9.98
C LYS A 175 7.28 22.03 -11.02
N LEU A 176 7.51 20.75 -10.78
CA LEU A 176 8.23 19.86 -11.69
C LEU A 176 7.55 19.78 -13.07
N LEU A 177 6.24 19.53 -13.11
CA LEU A 177 5.48 19.45 -14.35
C LEU A 177 5.44 20.79 -15.09
N THR A 178 5.34 21.90 -14.35
CA THR A 178 5.41 23.25 -14.94
C THR A 178 6.77 23.50 -15.57
N ILE A 179 7.87 23.05 -14.93
CA ILE A 179 9.22 23.11 -15.49
C ILE A 179 9.33 22.24 -16.76
N CYS A 180 8.72 21.05 -16.77
CA CYS A 180 8.72 20.18 -17.95
C CYS A 180 7.93 20.78 -19.13
N LEU A 181 6.76 21.36 -18.86
CA LEU A 181 5.95 22.05 -19.87
C LEU A 181 6.64 23.29 -20.43
N SER A 182 7.29 24.10 -19.58
CA SER A 182 7.98 25.31 -20.03
C SER A 182 9.20 25.00 -20.92
N LYS A 183 9.85 23.85 -20.69
CA LYS A 183 10.97 23.35 -21.51
C LYS A 183 10.54 22.61 -22.78
N GLY A 184 9.27 22.23 -22.88
CA GLY A 184 8.63 21.67 -24.08
C GLY A 184 8.83 20.16 -24.28
N GLU A 185 8.41 19.67 -25.43
CA GLU A 185 8.36 18.24 -25.83
C GLU A 185 9.56 17.37 -25.38
N SER A 186 10.80 17.85 -25.55
CA SER A 186 11.98 17.06 -25.15
C SER A 186 12.07 16.80 -23.65
N ALA A 187 11.68 17.78 -22.83
CA ALA A 187 11.62 17.66 -21.38
C ALA A 187 10.41 16.84 -20.93
N CYS A 188 9.26 16.97 -21.62
CA CYS A 188 8.08 16.14 -21.35
C CYS A 188 8.36 14.65 -21.67
N ARG A 189 9.08 14.35 -22.75
CA ARG A 189 9.51 12.97 -23.05
C ARG A 189 10.50 12.42 -22.04
N ALA A 190 11.48 13.24 -21.65
CA ALA A 190 12.42 12.87 -20.60
C ALA A 190 11.70 12.64 -19.27
N PHE A 191 10.66 13.43 -18.97
CA PHE A 191 9.81 13.24 -17.80
C PHE A 191 9.12 11.88 -17.83
N TYR A 192 8.42 11.51 -18.91
CA TYR A 192 7.77 10.20 -18.97
C TYR A 192 8.77 9.04 -18.99
N SER A 193 9.95 9.23 -19.59
CA SER A 193 11.01 8.23 -19.54
C SER A 193 11.57 8.06 -18.12
N ALA A 194 11.77 9.16 -17.39
CA ALA A 194 12.20 9.14 -16.00
C ALA A 194 11.12 8.54 -15.12
N LEU A 195 9.86 8.94 -15.31
CA LEU A 195 8.71 8.36 -14.61
C LEU A 195 8.61 6.86 -14.87
N ASN A 196 8.81 6.39 -16.10
CA ASN A 196 8.74 4.97 -16.41
C ASN A 196 9.87 4.15 -15.78
N ASN A 197 11.03 4.77 -15.55
CA ASN A 197 12.17 4.11 -14.93
C ASN A 197 12.09 4.11 -13.39
N GLU A 198 11.53 5.17 -12.81
CA GLU A 198 11.39 5.34 -11.36
C GLU A 198 10.10 4.69 -10.83
N ASP A 199 9.03 4.71 -11.62
CA ASP A 199 7.69 4.28 -11.25
C ASP A 199 6.93 3.76 -12.49
N GLU A 200 7.34 2.59 -12.96
CA GLU A 200 6.76 1.92 -14.14
C GLU A 200 5.24 1.71 -14.00
N ASN A 201 4.76 1.46 -12.77
CA ASN A 201 3.35 1.26 -12.47
C ASN A 201 2.55 2.56 -12.65
N LEU A 202 3.00 3.67 -12.08
CA LEU A 202 2.35 4.97 -12.28
C LEU A 202 2.42 5.41 -13.74
N ALA A 203 3.53 5.13 -14.43
CA ALA A 203 3.70 5.44 -15.84
C ALA A 203 2.72 4.66 -16.73
N GLU A 204 2.47 3.38 -16.45
CA GLU A 204 1.46 2.58 -17.18
C GLU A 204 0.03 3.05 -16.87
N GLU A 205 -0.31 3.30 -15.61
CA GLU A 205 -1.65 3.76 -15.21
C GLU A 205 -2.03 5.13 -15.81
N ILE A 206 -1.04 6.00 -16.05
CA ILE A 206 -1.24 7.30 -16.69
C ILE A 206 -1.30 7.16 -18.22
N ARG A 207 -0.59 6.18 -18.81
CA ARG A 207 -0.63 5.89 -20.25
C ARG A 207 -1.95 5.27 -20.71
N THR A 208 -2.59 4.46 -19.89
CA THR A 208 -3.89 3.85 -20.20
C THR A 208 -5.08 4.79 -20.04
N GLY A 209 -4.86 6.06 -19.63
CA GLY A 209 -5.93 7.05 -19.46
C GLY A 209 -6.96 6.65 -18.39
N GLY A 210 -6.56 5.83 -17.42
CA GLY A 210 -7.47 5.22 -16.45
C GLY A 210 -7.98 6.19 -15.38
N LEU A 211 -8.90 7.08 -15.77
CA LEU A 211 -10.07 7.32 -14.95
C LEU A 211 -11.14 6.29 -15.35
N PRO A 212 -11.83 5.63 -14.40
CA PRO A 212 -13.10 4.99 -14.70
C PRO A 212 -14.13 6.10 -14.98
N GLU A 213 -14.44 6.37 -16.25
CA GLU A 213 -15.51 7.32 -16.61
C GLU A 213 -16.67 6.60 -17.30
N ALA A 214 -17.79 6.47 -16.57
CA ALA A 214 -19.05 7.19 -16.83
C ALA A 214 -20.23 6.51 -16.11
N LEU A 215 -20.69 7.15 -15.02
CA LEU A 215 -22.11 7.08 -14.64
C LEU A 215 -22.96 7.79 -15.71
N PRO A 216 -24.21 7.39 -15.91
CA PRO A 216 -24.99 7.75 -17.09
C PRO A 216 -25.25 9.26 -17.19
N VAL A 217 -25.00 9.78 -18.38
CA VAL A 217 -25.41 11.10 -18.85
C VAL A 217 -26.93 11.22 -18.77
N LEU A 218 -27.43 12.14 -17.96
CA LEU A 218 -28.69 12.84 -18.22
C LEU A 218 -28.35 14.28 -18.58
N SER A 219 -28.37 14.54 -19.88
CA SER A 219 -28.30 15.86 -20.49
C SER A 219 -29.45 16.74 -20.00
N VAL A 220 -29.22 18.04 -19.82
CA VAL A 220 -29.93 19.15 -20.50
C VAL A 220 -29.19 20.48 -20.24
N GLU A 221 -28.64 21.00 -21.34
CA GLU A 221 -28.56 22.40 -21.82
C GLU A 221 -27.79 23.50 -21.07
N ASN A 222 -26.82 24.04 -21.83
CA ASN A 222 -26.10 25.30 -21.66
C ASN A 222 -27.03 26.49 -21.37
N GLU A 223 -26.57 27.44 -20.54
CA GLU A 223 -26.32 28.82 -20.98
C GLU A 223 -25.18 29.44 -20.17
N SER A 224 -24.42 30.28 -20.87
CA SER A 224 -23.28 31.09 -20.48
C SER A 224 -23.52 31.99 -19.27
N ASP A 225 -22.49 32.21 -18.44
CA ASP A 225 -21.86 33.53 -18.41
C ASP A 225 -20.55 33.59 -17.63
N VAL A 226 -19.63 34.30 -18.25
CA VAL A 226 -18.35 34.78 -17.76
C VAL A 226 -18.60 35.66 -16.53
N ASN A 227 -17.95 35.36 -15.40
CA ASN A 227 -17.44 36.45 -14.57
C ASN A 227 -16.28 36.04 -13.68
N SER A 228 -15.24 36.84 -13.82
CA SER A 228 -13.95 36.77 -13.17
C SER A 228 -13.93 37.64 -11.90
N PHE A 229 -13.03 37.27 -10.97
CA PHE A 229 -12.43 38.05 -9.88
C PHE A 229 -13.20 38.16 -8.54
N PRO A 230 -12.52 38.47 -7.41
CA PRO A 230 -11.08 38.40 -7.09
C PRO A 230 -10.77 37.63 -5.79
N ILE A 231 -9.50 37.21 -5.66
CA ILE A 231 -8.86 36.90 -4.39
C ILE A 231 -8.79 38.20 -3.56
N ALA A 232 -9.49 38.22 -2.43
CA ALA A 232 -9.29 39.18 -1.36
C ALA A 232 -8.65 38.46 -0.18
N VAL A 233 -7.52 39.01 0.28
CA VAL A 233 -6.86 38.65 1.53
C VAL A 233 -7.66 39.29 2.65
N GLU A 234 -8.34 38.49 3.48
CA GLU A 234 -8.76 38.90 4.82
C GLU A 234 -8.17 37.92 5.84
N GLU A 235 -7.21 38.42 6.60
CA GLU A 235 -6.81 37.81 7.86
C GLU A 235 -7.93 38.00 8.88
N THR A 236 -8.12 36.94 9.69
CA THR A 236 -8.88 36.85 10.95
C THR A 236 -10.40 36.64 10.91
N SER A 237 -10.78 35.51 11.55
CA SER A 237 -12.06 35.19 12.21
C SER A 237 -13.25 34.73 11.37
N ALA A 238 -13.17 33.49 10.85
CA ALA A 238 -14.34 32.68 10.50
C ALA A 238 -14.07 31.18 10.75
N ALA A 239 -13.70 30.79 11.97
CA ALA A 239 -13.42 29.39 12.33
C ALA A 239 -14.59 28.66 13.02
N SER A 240 -15.79 29.26 13.08
CA SER A 240 -16.90 28.70 13.86
C SER A 240 -18.06 28.12 13.05
N ALA A 241 -18.10 28.28 11.72
CA ALA A 241 -19.22 27.78 10.90
C ALA A 241 -18.87 26.49 10.10
N GLU A 242 -17.60 26.31 9.71
CA GLU A 242 -17.14 25.10 8.99
C GLU A 242 -16.77 23.95 9.95
N ALA A 243 -16.29 24.27 11.16
CA ALA A 243 -16.02 23.26 12.20
C ALA A 243 -17.31 22.60 12.72
N ASP A 244 -18.43 23.34 12.75
CA ASP A 244 -19.73 22.83 13.22
C ASP A 244 -20.37 21.83 12.24
N SER A 245 -20.14 21.97 10.93
CA SER A 245 -20.67 21.04 9.91
C SER A 245 -19.82 19.76 9.79
N GLN A 246 -18.50 19.88 9.91
CA GLN A 246 -17.58 18.72 9.95
C GLN A 246 -17.78 17.88 11.22
N SER A 247 -17.98 18.52 12.37
CA SER A 247 -18.33 17.86 13.64
C SER A 247 -19.66 17.08 13.53
N GLY A 248 -20.65 17.63 12.81
CA GLY A 248 -21.92 16.94 12.54
C GLY A 248 -21.78 15.66 11.70
N ILE A 249 -20.99 15.72 10.63
CA ILE A 249 -20.73 14.57 9.75
C ILE A 249 -19.97 13.48 10.51
N LEU A 250 -18.94 13.85 11.28
CA LEU A 250 -18.19 12.89 12.09
C LEU A 250 -19.08 12.16 13.10
N GLN A 251 -19.99 12.87 13.78
CA GLN A 251 -20.94 12.25 14.70
C GLN A 251 -21.89 11.27 14.01
N GLU A 252 -22.37 11.60 12.81
CA GLU A 252 -23.19 10.67 12.02
C GLU A 252 -22.40 9.43 11.60
N VAL A 253 -21.16 9.58 11.14
CA VAL A 253 -20.29 8.46 10.76
C VAL A 253 -19.99 7.58 11.98
N LEU A 254 -19.64 8.17 13.13
CA LEU A 254 -19.44 7.45 14.39
C LEU A 254 -20.70 6.66 14.80
N GLY A 255 -21.87 7.28 14.67
CA GLY A 255 -23.17 6.67 14.95
C GLY A 255 -23.49 5.49 14.02
N LEU A 256 -23.22 5.64 12.72
CA LEU A 256 -23.44 4.57 11.73
C LEU A 256 -22.50 3.38 11.94
N LEU A 257 -21.27 3.63 12.36
CA LEU A 257 -20.26 2.60 12.60
C LEU A 257 -20.34 2.00 14.02
N GLY A 258 -21.12 2.60 14.92
CA GLY A 258 -21.28 2.14 16.30
C GLY A 258 -19.98 2.22 17.12
N ILE A 259 -19.13 3.21 16.83
CA ILE A 259 -17.82 3.36 17.47
C ILE A 259 -17.98 3.96 18.87
N VAL A 260 -17.32 3.34 19.86
CA VAL A 260 -17.27 3.82 21.25
C VAL A 260 -15.93 4.52 21.48
N SER A 261 -15.96 5.69 22.13
CA SER A 261 -14.75 6.47 22.43
C SER A 261 -13.76 5.68 23.30
N GLY A 262 -12.46 5.81 23.01
CA GLY A 262 -11.37 5.15 23.71
C GLY A 262 -11.09 3.69 23.28
N GLU A 263 -11.86 3.13 22.34
CA GLU A 263 -11.64 1.77 21.85
C GLU A 263 -10.81 1.74 20.56
N ALA A 264 -10.06 0.64 20.40
CA ALA A 264 -9.28 0.33 19.20
C ALA A 264 -9.72 -1.05 18.63
N ARG A 265 -10.82 -1.05 17.87
CA ARG A 265 -11.51 -2.24 17.34
C ARG A 265 -11.58 -2.29 15.82
N LEU A 266 -11.19 -1.23 15.11
CA LEU A 266 -11.31 -1.15 13.65
C LEU A 266 -9.96 -0.92 12.96
N ASN A 267 -9.73 -1.56 11.82
CA ASN A 267 -8.68 -1.16 10.90
C ASN A 267 -9.17 0.04 10.09
N ILE A 268 -8.91 1.26 10.57
CA ILE A 268 -9.36 2.50 9.93
C ILE A 268 -8.70 2.71 8.56
N CYS A 269 -7.47 2.23 8.37
CA CYS A 269 -6.83 2.23 7.06
C CYS A 269 -7.62 1.38 6.05
N GLU A 270 -8.00 0.15 6.41
CA GLU A 270 -8.85 -0.71 5.58
C GLU A 270 -10.23 -0.08 5.34
N LEU A 271 -10.83 0.54 6.37
CA LEU A 271 -12.10 1.25 6.25
C LEU A 271 -12.01 2.39 5.22
N GLY A 272 -10.97 3.23 5.27
CA GLY A 272 -10.75 4.29 4.29
C GLY A 272 -10.62 3.74 2.87
N VAL A 273 -9.91 2.62 2.69
CA VAL A 273 -9.81 1.92 1.40
C VAL A 273 -11.18 1.43 0.91
N MET A 274 -11.99 0.83 1.80
CA MET A 274 -13.35 0.40 1.47
C MET A 274 -14.25 1.56 1.07
N LEU A 275 -14.03 2.75 1.64
CA LEU A 275 -14.73 3.98 1.26
C LEU A 275 -14.19 4.59 -0.04
N GLY A 276 -13.19 3.98 -0.67
CA GLY A 276 -12.65 4.38 -1.98
C GLY A 276 -11.48 5.36 -1.91
N LEU A 277 -10.85 5.52 -0.74
CA LEU A 277 -9.60 6.28 -0.62
C LEU A 277 -8.38 5.41 -0.96
N PRO A 278 -7.32 5.96 -1.57
CA PRO A 278 -6.09 5.21 -1.77
C PRO A 278 -5.44 4.81 -0.44
N ARG A 279 -5.05 3.53 -0.29
CA ARG A 279 -4.46 2.98 0.94
C ARG A 279 -3.27 3.80 1.44
N TRP A 280 -2.36 4.17 0.55
CA TRP A 280 -1.16 4.95 0.88
C TRP A 280 -1.53 6.30 1.50
N SER A 281 -2.55 6.98 0.97
CA SER A 281 -2.96 8.31 1.43
C SER A 281 -3.68 8.26 2.78
N VAL A 282 -4.50 7.23 3.02
CA VAL A 282 -5.12 7.03 4.33
C VAL A 282 -4.04 6.70 5.35
N ARG A 283 -3.11 5.80 5.00
CA ARG A 283 -2.00 5.39 5.87
C ARG A 283 -1.13 6.58 6.28
N GLU A 284 -0.70 7.41 5.33
CA GLU A 284 0.11 8.61 5.63
C GLU A 284 -0.64 9.54 6.59
N ALA A 285 -1.90 9.85 6.31
CA ALA A 285 -2.70 10.71 7.20
C ALA A 285 -2.83 10.11 8.62
N LEU A 286 -3.01 8.80 8.75
CA LEU A 286 -3.10 8.13 10.05
C LEU A 286 -1.77 8.07 10.81
N LEU A 287 -0.64 8.25 10.14
CA LEU A 287 0.68 8.28 10.75
C LEU A 287 1.13 9.70 11.16
N GLU A 288 0.44 10.75 10.72
CA GLU A 288 0.70 12.16 11.05
C GLU A 288 0.16 12.53 12.44
N GLU A 289 0.93 12.22 13.49
CA GLU A 289 0.66 12.60 14.89
C GLU A 289 -0.66 12.11 15.52
N VAL A 290 -1.43 11.29 14.82
CA VAL A 290 -2.72 10.74 15.25
C VAL A 290 -2.55 9.72 16.38
N GLY A 291 -3.46 9.71 17.36
CA GLY A 291 -3.51 8.67 18.38
C GLY A 291 -3.93 7.30 17.80
N VAL A 292 -3.73 6.24 18.58
CA VAL A 292 -4.08 4.87 18.16
C VAL A 292 -5.59 4.58 18.23
N GLU A 293 -6.40 5.44 18.87
CA GLU A 293 -7.84 5.23 19.05
C GLU A 293 -8.65 5.31 17.74
N ASP A 294 -9.70 4.49 17.62
CA ASP A 294 -10.52 4.45 16.41
C ASP A 294 -11.22 5.79 16.13
N GLY A 295 -11.68 6.50 17.18
CA GLY A 295 -12.37 7.79 17.03
C GLY A 295 -11.48 8.87 16.40
N VAL A 296 -10.25 9.00 16.90
CA VAL A 296 -9.27 9.99 16.41
C VAL A 296 -8.78 9.63 15.00
N GLN A 297 -8.55 8.34 14.73
CA GLN A 297 -8.20 7.88 13.39
C GLN A 297 -9.34 8.08 12.38
N LEU A 298 -10.59 7.89 12.82
CA LEU A 298 -11.76 8.09 11.97
C LEU A 298 -11.96 9.56 11.61
N GLU A 299 -11.75 10.48 12.56
CA GLU A 299 -11.79 11.92 12.32
C GLU A 299 -10.86 12.30 11.15
N VAL A 300 -9.60 11.86 11.21
CA VAL A 300 -8.61 12.09 10.15
C VAL A 300 -9.03 11.46 8.82
N MET A 301 -9.62 10.26 8.84
CA MET A 301 -10.11 9.60 7.63
C MET A 301 -11.30 10.35 7.01
N VAL A 302 -12.23 10.86 7.82
CA VAL A 302 -13.37 11.68 7.38
C VAL A 302 -12.87 12.98 6.77
N ASP A 303 -11.94 13.66 7.44
CA ASP A 303 -11.34 14.89 6.93
C ASP A 303 -10.63 14.66 5.60
N LEU A 304 -9.83 13.60 5.49
CA LEU A 304 -9.17 13.21 4.25
C LEU A 304 -10.18 12.94 3.14
N PHE A 305 -11.30 12.27 3.44
CA PHE A 305 -12.35 12.00 2.46
C PHE A 305 -12.99 13.29 1.95
N LEU A 306 -13.39 14.18 2.88
CA LEU A 306 -14.05 15.43 2.55
C LEU A 306 -13.11 16.39 1.81
N GLN A 307 -11.83 16.43 2.18
CA GLN A 307 -10.82 17.19 1.45
C GLN A 307 -10.67 16.72 0.00
N LYS A 308 -10.73 15.40 -0.25
CA LYS A 308 -10.54 14.84 -1.60
C LYS A 308 -11.78 14.86 -2.48
N THR A 309 -12.96 14.68 -1.89
CA THR A 309 -14.20 14.49 -2.65
C THR A 309 -15.15 15.68 -2.57
N GLN A 310 -15.07 16.48 -1.49
CA GLN A 310 -16.01 17.56 -1.17
C GLN A 310 -17.49 17.10 -1.12
N ASP A 311 -17.73 15.80 -0.90
CA ASP A 311 -19.07 15.18 -0.99
C ASP A 311 -19.40 14.38 0.28
N ALA A 312 -20.00 15.08 1.25
CA ALA A 312 -20.45 14.47 2.50
C ALA A 312 -21.62 13.46 2.33
N PRO A 313 -22.64 13.72 1.49
CA PRO A 313 -23.67 12.71 1.19
C PRO A 313 -23.10 11.41 0.62
N LEU A 314 -22.09 11.50 -0.25
CA LEU A 314 -21.40 10.32 -0.78
C LEU A 314 -20.68 9.53 0.32
N LEU A 315 -20.00 10.21 1.24
CA LEU A 315 -19.36 9.57 2.40
C LEU A 315 -20.39 8.77 3.21
N LEU A 316 -21.49 9.42 3.62
CA LEU A 316 -22.53 8.78 4.43
C LEU A 316 -23.17 7.59 3.71
N SER A 317 -23.44 7.72 2.40
CA SER A 317 -23.95 6.63 1.57
C SER A 317 -22.98 5.44 1.52
N ARG A 318 -21.67 5.70 1.32
CA ARG A 318 -20.65 4.65 1.31
C ARG A 318 -20.48 3.99 2.68
N VAL A 319 -20.52 4.76 3.77
CA VAL A 319 -20.47 4.23 5.14
C VAL A 319 -21.67 3.32 5.41
N GLN A 320 -22.88 3.71 4.98
CA GLN A 320 -24.09 2.88 5.13
C GLN A 320 -24.01 1.56 4.35
N GLN A 321 -23.37 1.57 3.18
CA GLN A 321 -23.19 0.39 2.33
C GLN A 321 -21.96 -0.44 2.73
N CYS A 322 -21.11 0.09 3.60
CA CYS A 322 -19.86 -0.54 4.00
C CYS A 322 -20.09 -1.75 4.89
N ASN A 323 -19.50 -2.90 4.54
CA ASN A 323 -19.49 -4.05 5.43
C ASN A 323 -18.42 -3.88 6.52
N ILE A 324 -18.78 -3.18 7.60
CA ILE A 324 -17.87 -2.87 8.71
C ILE A 324 -17.19 -4.12 9.32
N GLN A 325 -17.81 -5.30 9.22
CA GLN A 325 -17.23 -6.55 9.75
C GLN A 325 -15.88 -6.89 9.11
N ARG A 326 -15.61 -6.41 7.89
CA ARG A 326 -14.31 -6.57 7.22
C ARG A 326 -13.20 -5.72 7.83
N ALA A 327 -13.56 -4.57 8.40
CA ALA A 327 -12.63 -3.68 9.08
C ALA A 327 -12.49 -4.01 10.58
N GLN A 328 -13.36 -4.84 11.15
CA GLN A 328 -13.28 -5.23 12.57
C GLN A 328 -12.02 -6.04 12.86
N LEU A 329 -11.44 -5.80 14.04
CA LEU A 329 -10.30 -6.54 14.56
C LEU A 329 -10.75 -7.71 15.43
N SER A 330 -9.93 -8.75 15.46
CA SER A 330 -10.07 -9.82 16.44
C SER A 330 -9.92 -9.29 17.87
N GLU A 331 -10.52 -9.98 18.85
CA GLU A 331 -10.37 -9.64 20.27
C GLU A 331 -8.90 -9.50 20.68
N ARG A 332 -8.04 -10.42 20.21
CA ARG A 332 -6.59 -10.31 20.42
C ARG A 332 -6.01 -9.03 19.84
N GLY A 333 -6.37 -8.66 18.62
CA GLY A 333 -5.92 -7.42 17.98
C GLY A 333 -6.26 -6.18 18.82
N SER A 334 -7.50 -6.10 19.30
CA SER A 334 -7.92 -5.01 20.20
C SER A 334 -7.17 -4.99 21.53
N LEU A 335 -6.88 -6.15 22.12
CA LEU A 335 -6.08 -6.22 23.35
C LEU A 335 -4.61 -5.81 23.12
N LEU A 336 -4.03 -6.12 21.97
CA LEU A 336 -2.67 -5.69 21.60
C LEU A 336 -2.60 -4.18 21.43
N LEU A 337 -3.60 -3.58 20.78
CA LEU A 337 -3.70 -2.13 20.64
C LEU A 337 -3.94 -1.44 21.98
N LYS A 338 -4.72 -2.05 22.88
CA LYS A 338 -4.89 -1.56 24.25
C LYS A 338 -3.58 -1.55 25.04
N LEU A 339 -2.76 -2.59 24.92
CA LEU A 339 -1.42 -2.63 25.51
C LEU A 339 -0.51 -1.53 24.91
N LEU A 340 -0.64 -1.26 23.61
CA LEU A 340 0.10 -0.21 22.93
C LEU A 340 -0.34 1.20 23.37
N GLN A 341 -1.63 1.43 23.57
CA GLN A 341 -2.16 2.67 24.15
C GLN A 341 -1.62 2.91 25.57
N GLU A 342 -1.48 1.85 26.38
CA GLU A 342 -0.79 1.97 27.67
C GLU A 342 0.66 2.42 27.50
N ALA A 343 1.39 1.90 26.50
CA ALA A 343 2.75 2.36 26.18
C ALA A 343 2.80 3.84 25.75
N GLU A 344 1.88 4.28 24.87
CA GLU A 344 1.76 5.70 24.50
C GLU A 344 1.50 6.59 25.71
N SER A 345 0.62 6.16 26.62
CA SER A 345 0.35 6.91 27.85
C SER A 345 1.58 7.07 28.74
N LEU A 346 2.49 6.08 28.75
CA LEU A 346 3.76 6.13 29.48
C LEU A 346 4.75 7.09 28.82
N LEU A 347 4.78 7.16 27.49
CA LEU A 347 5.60 8.12 26.72
C LEU A 347 5.19 9.58 26.99
N HIS A 348 3.90 9.84 27.23
CA HIS A 348 3.37 11.17 27.49
C HIS A 348 3.44 11.62 28.97
N ARG A 349 3.93 10.77 29.90
CA ARG A 349 4.15 11.20 31.29
C ARG A 349 5.32 12.18 31.37
N ARG A 350 5.17 13.25 32.16
CA ARG A 350 6.14 14.36 32.31
C ARG A 350 7.58 13.91 32.61
N ASP A 351 7.75 12.75 33.24
CA ASP A 351 9.04 12.16 33.61
C ASP A 351 9.81 11.62 32.38
N PHE A 352 9.14 11.28 31.28
CA PHE A 352 9.76 10.83 30.04
C PHE A 352 10.34 12.00 29.21
N LEU A 353 9.77 13.21 29.37
CA LEU A 353 10.11 14.41 28.60
C LEU A 353 11.24 15.26 29.22
N HIS A 354 11.49 15.15 30.52
CA HIS A 354 12.53 15.93 31.21
C HIS A 354 13.79 15.08 31.45
N GLY A 355 14.58 14.90 30.38
CA GLY A 355 15.93 14.35 30.47
C GLY A 355 16.80 15.19 31.41
N GLY A 356 17.03 14.70 32.65
CA GLY A 356 17.90 15.37 33.62
C GLY A 356 17.96 14.79 35.04
N GLY A 357 17.16 13.78 35.40
CA GLY A 357 17.14 13.19 36.76
C GLY A 357 17.48 11.70 36.78
N GLN A 358 18.64 11.36 37.34
CA GLN A 358 19.37 10.10 37.16
C GLN A 358 18.89 8.88 37.98
N ALA A 359 17.58 8.69 38.21
CA ALA A 359 17.13 7.50 38.97
C ALA A 359 15.76 6.88 38.63
N CYS A 360 14.85 7.57 37.93
CA CYS A 360 13.48 7.05 37.68
C CYS A 360 13.11 6.89 36.19
N THR A 361 13.95 7.34 35.26
CA THR A 361 13.66 7.34 33.81
C THR A 361 14.04 6.05 33.08
N GLY A 362 14.95 5.24 33.64
CA GLY A 362 15.33 3.94 33.07
C GLY A 362 14.17 2.95 33.04
N ASP A 363 13.47 2.82 34.17
CA ASP A 363 12.41 1.83 34.34
C ASP A 363 11.21 2.01 33.39
N LEU A 364 10.83 3.26 33.08
CA LEU A 364 9.73 3.56 32.15
C LEU A 364 10.10 3.30 30.69
N ARG A 365 11.33 3.65 30.30
CA ARG A 365 11.83 3.39 28.94
C ARG A 365 11.97 1.89 28.69
N ASP A 366 12.54 1.17 29.66
CA ASP A 366 12.68 -0.28 29.61
C ASP A 366 11.31 -0.97 29.55
N MET A 367 10.29 -0.40 30.22
CA MET A 367 8.92 -0.91 30.14
C MET A 367 8.29 -0.71 28.75
N VAL A 368 8.41 0.48 28.15
CA VAL A 368 7.91 0.72 26.78
C VAL A 368 8.63 -0.18 25.77
N GLU A 369 9.95 -0.30 25.90
CA GLU A 369 10.74 -1.19 25.03
C GLU A 369 10.30 -2.65 25.20
N ALA A 370 10.08 -3.13 26.42
CA ALA A 370 9.54 -4.46 26.67
C ALA A 370 8.15 -4.66 26.06
N ILE A 371 7.27 -3.65 26.09
CA ILE A 371 5.97 -3.70 25.41
C ILE A 371 6.16 -3.83 23.89
N PHE A 372 7.03 -3.01 23.29
CA PHE A 372 7.29 -3.06 21.85
C PHE A 372 7.86 -4.41 21.42
N ILE A 373 8.81 -4.97 22.18
CA ILE A 373 9.35 -6.31 21.92
C ILE A 373 8.25 -7.37 22.00
N PHE A 374 7.38 -7.30 23.02
CA PHE A 374 6.24 -8.22 23.13
C PHE A 374 5.33 -8.15 21.90
N LEU A 375 4.96 -6.93 21.47
CA LEU A 375 4.10 -6.71 20.31
C LEU A 375 4.74 -7.17 19.00
N LEU A 376 6.03 -6.91 18.79
CA LEU A 376 6.77 -7.39 17.62
C LEU A 376 6.83 -8.92 17.58
N ARG A 377 7.02 -9.56 18.73
CA ARG A 377 6.94 -11.03 18.85
C ARG A 377 5.56 -11.59 18.52
N GLU A 378 4.50 -10.84 18.82
CA GLU A 378 3.16 -11.19 18.38
C GLU A 378 3.00 -11.12 16.87
N CYS A 379 3.55 -10.08 16.22
CA CYS A 379 3.61 -10.00 14.77
C CYS A 379 4.34 -11.22 14.19
N MET A 380 5.51 -11.57 14.75
CA MET A 380 6.30 -12.73 14.32
C MET A 380 5.51 -14.04 14.44
N ALA A 381 4.76 -14.23 15.53
CA ALA A 381 3.90 -15.38 15.73
C ALA A 381 2.77 -15.49 14.70
N GLN A 382 2.42 -14.41 13.99
CA GLN A 382 1.43 -14.43 12.91
C GLN A 382 2.02 -14.69 11.53
N VAL A 383 3.24 -14.19 11.27
CA VAL A 383 3.77 -14.08 9.90
C VAL A 383 5.00 -14.93 9.59
N LEU A 384 5.63 -15.57 10.58
CA LEU A 384 6.81 -16.42 10.36
C LEU A 384 6.46 -17.89 10.55
N GLU A 385 6.88 -18.78 9.65
CA GLU A 385 6.65 -20.23 9.82
C GLU A 385 7.25 -20.73 11.14
N GLU A 386 8.49 -20.35 11.44
CA GLU A 386 9.19 -20.70 12.68
C GLU A 386 9.81 -19.46 13.36
N PRO A 387 9.04 -18.75 14.20
CA PRO A 387 9.52 -17.52 14.84
C PRO A 387 10.55 -17.81 15.95
N ILE A 388 11.70 -17.14 15.88
CA ILE A 388 12.82 -17.32 16.83
C ILE A 388 12.43 -16.79 18.22
N SER A 389 12.64 -17.59 19.27
CA SER A 389 12.23 -17.27 20.65
C SER A 389 13.40 -17.06 21.62
N GLU A 390 14.55 -16.62 21.12
CA GLU A 390 15.72 -16.36 21.96
C GLU A 390 15.46 -15.17 22.90
N PRO A 391 15.77 -15.30 24.20
CA PRO A 391 15.53 -14.25 25.18
C PRO A 391 16.49 -13.07 24.99
N GLY A 392 16.03 -11.87 25.35
CA GLY A 392 16.89 -10.67 25.38
C GLY A 392 17.17 -10.03 24.02
N ARG A 393 16.34 -10.34 23.01
CA ARG A 393 16.42 -9.67 21.70
C ARG A 393 15.86 -8.27 21.75
N SER A 394 16.48 -7.38 21.00
CA SER A 394 16.05 -5.99 20.83
C SER A 394 14.89 -5.88 19.85
N ALA A 395 14.15 -4.77 19.93
CA ALA A 395 13.07 -4.47 18.97
C ALA A 395 13.58 -4.44 17.52
N LEU A 396 14.77 -3.91 17.27
CA LEU A 396 15.39 -3.86 15.94
C LEU A 396 15.67 -5.26 15.37
N GLU A 397 16.13 -6.20 16.20
CA GLU A 397 16.35 -7.59 15.77
C GLU A 397 15.03 -8.28 15.40
N CYS A 398 13.93 -7.98 16.12
CA CYS A 398 12.61 -8.48 15.76
C CYS A 398 12.11 -7.88 14.42
N VAL A 399 12.33 -6.58 14.17
CA VAL A 399 11.98 -5.92 12.90
C VAL A 399 12.77 -6.52 11.73
N ALA A 400 14.07 -6.79 11.92
CA ALA A 400 14.90 -7.43 10.91
C ALA A 400 14.38 -8.83 10.53
N GLU A 401 13.86 -9.60 11.49
CA GLU A 401 13.27 -10.91 11.22
C GLU A 401 11.91 -10.82 10.54
N LEU A 402 11.06 -9.87 10.93
CA LEU A 402 9.80 -9.60 10.25
C LEU A 402 10.01 -9.24 8.77
N ARG A 403 11.09 -8.51 8.46
CA ARG A 403 11.46 -8.16 7.08
C ARG A 403 11.83 -9.37 6.21
N ALA A 404 12.23 -10.49 6.82
CA ALA A 404 12.45 -11.72 6.08
C ALA A 404 11.13 -12.39 5.61
N GLY A 405 9.98 -11.95 6.13
CA GLY A 405 8.66 -12.39 5.70
C GLY A 405 7.99 -11.41 4.73
N ASP A 406 7.17 -11.94 3.82
CA ASP A 406 6.50 -11.16 2.77
C ASP A 406 5.09 -10.65 3.15
N MET A 407 4.74 -10.73 4.43
CA MET A 407 3.37 -10.54 4.93
C MET A 407 3.13 -9.18 5.60
N VAL A 408 4.20 -8.46 5.97
CA VAL A 408 4.12 -7.12 6.55
C VAL A 408 4.61 -6.12 5.51
N ASP A 409 3.94 -4.98 5.43
CA ASP A 409 4.30 -3.90 4.51
C ASP A 409 5.75 -3.43 4.77
N VAL A 410 6.58 -3.50 3.72
CA VAL A 410 8.01 -3.17 3.79
C VAL A 410 8.22 -1.72 4.19
N SER A 411 7.36 -0.79 3.76
CA SER A 411 7.53 0.62 4.12
C SER A 411 7.22 0.87 5.60
N LEU A 412 6.22 0.17 6.18
CA LEU A 412 5.95 0.24 7.62
C LEU A 412 7.12 -0.33 8.42
N LEU A 413 7.72 -1.43 7.97
CA LEU A 413 8.91 -2.00 8.62
C LEU A 413 10.15 -1.09 8.50
N GLN A 414 10.29 -0.35 7.41
CA GLN A 414 11.37 0.63 7.23
C GLN A 414 11.18 1.81 8.17
N GLU A 415 9.99 2.42 8.19
CA GLU A 415 9.67 3.54 9.07
C GLU A 415 9.82 3.16 10.55
N LEU A 416 9.34 1.96 10.95
CA LEU A 416 9.53 1.47 12.32
C LEU A 416 11.00 1.30 12.67
N GLU A 417 11.82 0.78 11.74
CA GLU A 417 13.26 0.62 11.98
C GLU A 417 13.97 1.96 12.16
N GLU A 418 13.64 2.95 11.33
CA GLU A 418 14.18 4.31 11.41
C GLU A 418 13.80 4.96 12.75
N CYS A 419 12.52 4.91 13.12
CA CYS A 419 12.02 5.48 14.36
C CYS A 419 12.67 4.84 15.61
N LEU A 420 12.86 3.51 15.59
CA LEU A 420 13.52 2.79 16.68
C LEU A 420 15.02 3.11 16.78
N ARG A 421 15.70 3.40 15.65
CA ARG A 421 17.12 3.80 15.64
C ARG A 421 17.31 5.23 16.15
N ASP A 422 16.44 6.14 15.72
CA ASP A 422 16.49 7.55 16.12
C ASP A 422 16.27 7.69 17.62
N GLY A 423 15.27 6.98 18.14
CA GLY A 423 14.91 7.02 19.55
C GLY A 423 14.40 8.38 20.01
N GLY A 424 14.17 8.53 21.32
CA GLY A 424 13.53 9.72 21.89
C GLY A 424 12.00 9.64 21.89
N ALA A 425 11.34 10.57 22.58
CA ALA A 425 9.90 10.47 22.84
C ALA A 425 9.04 10.55 21.57
N GLU A 426 9.38 11.45 20.63
CA GLU A 426 8.65 11.64 19.37
C GLU A 426 8.81 10.42 18.44
N ALA A 427 10.04 9.92 18.25
CA ALA A 427 10.27 8.73 17.43
C ALA A 427 9.66 7.46 18.05
N MET A 428 9.61 7.35 19.38
CA MET A 428 8.90 6.27 20.06
C MET A 428 7.37 6.40 19.90
N GLY A 429 6.84 7.63 19.90
CA GLY A 429 5.44 7.89 19.54
C GLY A 429 5.13 7.48 18.10
N GLN A 430 6.02 7.80 17.16
CA GLN A 430 5.87 7.35 15.77
C GLN A 430 5.96 5.83 15.64
N SER A 431 6.90 5.21 16.34
CA SER A 431 7.01 3.74 16.42
C SER A 431 5.71 3.10 16.91
N ALA A 432 5.04 3.72 17.88
CA ALA A 432 3.74 3.24 18.36
C ALA A 432 2.67 3.29 17.27
N ARG A 433 2.54 4.40 16.54
CA ARG A 433 1.57 4.54 15.43
C ARG A 433 1.83 3.53 14.30
N VAL A 434 3.09 3.38 13.90
CA VAL A 434 3.48 2.41 12.86
C VAL A 434 3.18 0.98 13.31
N LEU A 435 3.53 0.64 14.56
CA LEU A 435 3.24 -0.67 15.13
C LEU A 435 1.73 -0.91 15.26
N ALA A 436 0.94 0.10 15.61
CA ALA A 436 -0.51 0.02 15.64
C ALA A 436 -1.07 -0.35 14.26
N GLN A 437 -0.59 0.29 13.19
CA GLN A 437 -1.03 -0.03 11.83
C GLN A 437 -0.64 -1.46 11.42
N ILE A 438 0.56 -1.92 11.76
CA ILE A 438 0.98 -3.32 11.53
C ILE A 438 0.04 -4.29 12.28
N LEU A 439 -0.26 -4.03 13.54
CA LEU A 439 -1.17 -4.86 14.35
C LEU A 439 -2.59 -4.90 13.76
N ARG A 440 -3.10 -3.75 13.28
CA ARG A 440 -4.40 -3.65 12.60
C ARG A 440 -4.45 -4.49 11.33
N ASP A 441 -3.35 -4.55 10.57
CA ASP A 441 -3.28 -5.33 9.33
C ASP A 441 -3.19 -6.83 9.57
N LEU A 442 -2.51 -7.26 10.64
CA LEU A 442 -2.28 -8.67 10.97
C LEU A 442 -3.40 -9.33 11.79
N HIS A 443 -4.32 -8.54 12.38
CA HIS A 443 -5.34 -9.06 13.29
C HIS A 443 -6.80 -8.75 12.89
N PRO A 444 -7.21 -8.88 11.61
CA PRO A 444 -8.62 -8.75 11.23
C PRO A 444 -9.48 -9.83 11.90
N GLN A 445 -10.74 -9.52 12.16
CA GLN A 445 -11.72 -10.46 12.69
C GLN A 445 -12.10 -11.49 11.63
N GLN A 446 -12.31 -11.05 10.39
CA GLN A 446 -12.63 -11.93 9.27
C GLN A 446 -11.37 -12.48 8.60
N HIS A 447 -11.38 -13.77 8.27
CA HIS A 447 -10.29 -14.47 7.59
C HIS A 447 -10.39 -14.28 6.07
N CYS A 448 -10.25 -13.02 5.64
CA CYS A 448 -10.16 -12.69 4.21
C CYS A 448 -8.73 -12.92 3.71
N LEU A 449 -8.60 -13.37 2.47
CA LEU A 449 -7.31 -13.40 1.79
C LEU A 449 -6.88 -11.98 1.42
N HIS A 450 -5.61 -11.68 1.58
CA HIS A 450 -4.97 -10.52 0.99
C HIS A 450 -4.84 -10.74 -0.51
N LEU A 451 -5.34 -9.79 -1.30
CA LEU A 451 -5.29 -9.82 -2.75
C LEU A 451 -4.22 -8.84 -3.23
N SER A 452 -3.29 -9.30 -4.06
CA SER A 452 -2.38 -8.39 -4.75
C SER A 452 -3.16 -7.51 -5.74
N PRO A 453 -2.61 -6.34 -6.14
CA PRO A 453 -3.07 -5.67 -7.35
C PRO A 453 -3.11 -6.66 -8.53
N PRO A 454 -4.11 -6.60 -9.41
CA PRO A 454 -4.25 -7.53 -10.51
C PRO A 454 -3.13 -7.34 -11.54
N GLN A 455 -2.43 -8.41 -11.87
CA GLN A 455 -1.50 -8.47 -13.01
C GLN A 455 -2.18 -9.26 -14.14
N ASP A 456 -2.52 -8.60 -15.25
CA ASP A 456 -3.28 -9.19 -16.36
C ASP A 456 -4.56 -9.90 -15.88
N GLY A 457 -5.36 -9.22 -15.05
CA GLY A 457 -6.59 -9.77 -14.45
C GLY A 457 -6.37 -10.86 -13.40
N THR A 458 -5.12 -11.19 -13.05
CA THR A 458 -4.78 -12.21 -12.05
C THR A 458 -4.42 -11.59 -10.70
N TYR A 459 -5.17 -11.96 -9.68
CA TYR A 459 -4.94 -11.61 -8.28
C TYR A 459 -4.17 -12.75 -7.62
N SER A 460 -3.00 -12.46 -7.07
CA SER A 460 -2.33 -13.40 -6.16
C SER A 460 -3.03 -13.35 -4.81
N CYS A 461 -3.37 -14.52 -4.28
CA CYS A 461 -4.10 -14.66 -3.03
C CYS A 461 -3.13 -15.12 -1.94
N ARG A 462 -3.03 -14.36 -0.85
CA ARG A 462 -2.22 -14.72 0.31
C ARG A 462 -3.08 -14.71 1.57
N PRO A 463 -2.98 -15.70 2.46
CA PRO A 463 -3.70 -15.65 3.73
C PRO A 463 -3.11 -14.55 4.59
N ARG A 464 -3.93 -13.67 5.20
CA ARG A 464 -3.45 -12.58 6.09
C ARG A 464 -2.70 -13.07 7.33
N LYS A 465 -2.86 -14.36 7.67
CA LYS A 465 -2.16 -15.05 8.75
C LYS A 465 -1.63 -16.38 8.21
N ILE A 466 -0.43 -16.76 8.62
CA ILE A 466 0.09 -18.09 8.30
C ILE A 466 -0.75 -19.16 8.99
N HIS A 467 -1.20 -20.13 8.19
CA HIS A 467 -1.79 -21.37 8.67
C HIS A 467 -0.71 -22.45 8.69
N ARG A 468 -0.23 -22.79 9.89
CA ARG A 468 0.82 -23.79 10.08
C ARG A 468 0.20 -25.16 10.15
N ILE A 469 0.48 -25.97 9.15
CA ILE A 469 0.04 -27.37 9.11
C ILE A 469 1.01 -28.18 9.95
N THR A 470 0.46 -28.96 10.88
CA THR A 470 1.18 -29.79 11.84
C THR A 470 0.63 -31.21 11.85
N ARG A 471 1.39 -32.14 12.40
CA ARG A 471 0.96 -33.52 12.66
C ARG A 471 0.08 -33.66 13.90
N PHE A 472 -0.23 -32.56 14.58
CA PHE A 472 -1.03 -32.59 15.79
C PHE A 472 -2.45 -33.08 15.50
N CYS A 473 -2.94 -34.03 16.27
CA CYS A 473 -4.31 -34.54 16.11
C CYS A 473 -5.33 -33.84 17.04
N GLY A 474 -4.86 -32.93 17.90
CA GLY A 474 -5.69 -32.33 18.94
C GLY A 474 -5.98 -33.27 20.11
N LEU A 475 -6.65 -32.71 21.12
CA LEU A 475 -7.12 -33.37 22.33
C LEU A 475 -8.65 -33.39 22.36
N LEU A 476 -9.21 -34.41 23.00
CA LEU A 476 -10.65 -34.47 23.24
C LEU A 476 -11.08 -33.30 24.14
N THR A 477 -12.18 -32.63 23.79
CA THR A 477 -12.71 -31.48 24.56
C THR A 477 -12.95 -31.80 26.03
N ARG A 478 -13.26 -33.06 26.37
CA ARG A 478 -13.41 -33.52 27.77
C ARG A 478 -12.11 -33.48 28.56
N VAL A 479 -10.97 -33.73 27.92
CA VAL A 479 -9.63 -33.70 28.52
C VAL A 479 -9.26 -32.25 28.85
N ILE A 480 -9.46 -31.34 27.90
CA ILE A 480 -9.24 -29.88 28.08
C ILE A 480 -10.12 -29.36 29.22
N ARG A 481 -11.43 -29.65 29.19
CA ARG A 481 -12.37 -29.24 30.25
C ARG A 481 -12.02 -29.80 31.63
N LYS A 482 -11.47 -31.03 31.72
CA LYS A 482 -11.06 -31.63 32.99
C LYS A 482 -9.90 -30.85 33.63
N VAL A 483 -8.98 -30.33 32.83
CA VAL A 483 -7.91 -29.44 33.31
C VAL A 483 -8.50 -28.13 33.84
N GLY A 484 -9.43 -27.52 33.08
CA GLY A 484 -10.08 -26.25 33.46
C GLY A 484 -10.94 -26.31 34.73
N ARG A 485 -11.61 -27.44 35.01
CA ARG A 485 -12.43 -27.63 36.23
C ARG A 485 -11.62 -27.91 37.50
N SER A 486 -10.34 -28.24 37.37
CA SER A 486 -9.47 -28.62 38.49
C SER A 486 -8.89 -27.41 39.24
N SER A 487 -9.02 -26.21 38.69
CA SER A 487 -8.75 -24.95 39.37
C SER A 487 -10.07 -24.35 39.83
N GLY A 488 -10.34 -24.30 41.14
CA GLY A 488 -11.55 -23.67 41.71
C GLY A 488 -11.60 -22.14 41.57
N PHE A 489 -10.91 -21.58 40.57
CA PHE A 489 -10.78 -20.15 40.32
C PHE A 489 -11.45 -19.79 39.00
N SER A 490 -12.39 -18.84 39.05
CA SER A 490 -13.09 -18.31 37.88
C SER A 490 -12.32 -17.12 37.33
N LEU A 491 -11.48 -17.36 36.33
CA LEU A 491 -10.80 -16.30 35.57
C LEU A 491 -11.83 -15.59 34.69
N SER A 492 -12.40 -14.48 35.18
CA SER A 492 -13.20 -13.57 34.35
C SER A 492 -12.34 -12.39 33.93
N ALA A 493 -12.27 -12.13 32.61
CA ALA A 493 -11.57 -10.98 32.05
C ALA A 493 -12.11 -9.62 32.57
N ALA A 494 -13.35 -9.62 33.10
CA ALA A 494 -14.02 -8.43 33.64
C ALA A 494 -13.62 -8.09 35.09
N ALA A 495 -12.78 -8.89 35.75
CA ALA A 495 -12.40 -8.74 37.16
C ALA A 495 -10.87 -8.65 37.35
N ILE A 496 -10.16 -8.04 36.40
CA ILE A 496 -8.72 -7.82 36.51
C ILE A 496 -8.50 -6.53 37.29
N ASP A 497 -8.10 -6.69 38.55
CA ASP A 497 -7.68 -5.60 39.43
C ASP A 497 -6.21 -5.24 39.14
N GLN A 498 -5.81 -3.99 39.35
CA GLN A 498 -4.44 -3.52 39.16
C GLN A 498 -3.51 -3.89 40.34
N ASP A 499 -4.03 -4.57 41.36
CA ASP A 499 -3.25 -5.06 42.49
C ASP A 499 -2.19 -6.08 42.03
N GLU A 500 -0.92 -5.77 42.28
CA GLU A 500 0.25 -6.59 41.95
C GLU A 500 0.15 -8.01 42.52
N HIS A 501 -0.38 -8.15 43.74
CA HIS A 501 -0.55 -9.46 44.37
C HIS A 501 -1.60 -10.31 43.63
N LEU A 502 -2.66 -9.68 43.14
CA LEU A 502 -3.69 -10.36 42.36
C LEU A 502 -3.16 -10.75 40.98
N LEU A 503 -2.45 -9.85 40.30
CA LEU A 503 -1.83 -10.11 39.00
C LEU A 503 -0.82 -11.26 39.06
N THR A 504 0.02 -11.30 40.10
CA THR A 504 0.99 -12.37 40.32
C THR A 504 0.29 -13.72 40.47
N ARG A 505 -0.77 -13.76 41.29
CA ARG A 505 -1.57 -14.97 41.50
C ARG A 505 -2.26 -15.43 40.21
N GLN A 506 -2.88 -14.51 39.48
CA GLN A 506 -3.57 -14.82 38.22
C GLN A 506 -2.59 -15.34 37.16
N HIS A 507 -1.44 -14.70 36.99
CA HIS A 507 -0.41 -15.14 36.04
C HIS A 507 0.11 -16.54 36.39
N ARG A 508 0.41 -16.80 37.67
CA ARG A 508 0.79 -18.12 38.17
C ARG A 508 -0.26 -19.17 37.84
N GLU A 509 -1.54 -18.89 38.08
CA GLU A 509 -2.64 -19.82 37.80
C GLU A 509 -2.77 -20.13 36.30
N VAL A 510 -2.59 -19.13 35.43
CA VAL A 510 -2.52 -19.32 33.98
C VAL A 510 -1.36 -20.22 33.60
N CYS A 511 -0.15 -19.96 34.10
CA CYS A 511 1.03 -20.79 33.85
C CYS A 511 0.82 -22.25 34.28
N VAL A 512 0.25 -22.49 35.47
CA VAL A 512 -0.07 -23.84 35.94
C VAL A 512 -1.09 -24.54 35.03
N ARG A 513 -2.10 -23.81 34.54
CA ARG A 513 -3.10 -24.37 33.62
C ARG A 513 -2.49 -24.71 32.27
N VAL A 514 -1.63 -23.85 31.73
CA VAL A 514 -0.85 -24.13 30.52
C VAL A 514 0.00 -25.38 30.71
N ALA A 515 0.75 -25.50 31.82
CA ALA A 515 1.60 -26.66 32.09
C ALA A 515 0.79 -27.97 32.06
N ARG A 516 -0.35 -27.99 32.76
CA ARG A 516 -1.26 -29.14 32.78
C ARG A 516 -1.85 -29.48 31.42
N LEU A 517 -2.07 -28.48 30.55
CA LEU A 517 -2.54 -28.72 29.18
C LEU A 517 -1.42 -29.30 28.30
N LEU A 518 -0.20 -28.76 28.39
CA LEU A 518 0.96 -29.26 27.63
C LEU A 518 1.34 -30.69 28.05
N GLU A 519 1.21 -31.04 29.32
CA GLU A 519 1.36 -32.43 29.80
C GLU A 519 0.34 -33.40 29.17
N ARG A 520 -0.82 -32.92 28.72
CA ARG A 520 -1.78 -33.76 27.97
C ARG A 520 -1.41 -33.94 26.51
N VAL A 521 -0.62 -33.03 25.95
CA VAL A 521 -0.09 -33.13 24.58
C VAL A 521 0.99 -34.20 24.52
N ARG A 522 1.86 -34.29 25.54
CA ARG A 522 2.83 -35.39 25.71
C ARG A 522 2.70 -36.06 27.09
N PRO A 523 2.00 -37.20 27.21
CA PRO A 523 1.84 -37.91 28.47
C PRO A 523 3.09 -38.68 28.95
N ASP A 524 4.19 -38.64 28.19
CA ASP A 524 5.42 -39.41 28.48
C ASP A 524 6.16 -38.94 29.75
N GLY A 525 5.80 -37.75 30.29
CA GLY A 525 6.22 -37.28 31.60
C GLY A 525 5.14 -37.56 32.65
N GLY A 526 5.51 -38.13 33.80
CA GLY A 526 4.58 -38.30 34.92
C GLY A 526 3.91 -36.98 35.31
N ALA A 527 2.60 -36.99 35.55
CA ALA A 527 1.84 -35.79 35.90
C ALA A 527 2.42 -35.11 37.14
N THR A 528 2.96 -33.90 36.98
CA THR A 528 3.58 -33.13 38.06
C THR A 528 2.56 -32.23 38.76
N ALA A 529 2.50 -32.32 40.09
CA ALA A 529 1.58 -31.52 40.89
C ALA A 529 2.17 -30.13 41.19
N HIS A 530 1.94 -29.16 40.30
CA HIS A 530 2.49 -27.79 40.43
C HIS A 530 1.82 -26.89 41.49
N GLN A 531 1.00 -27.43 42.41
CA GLN A 531 0.25 -26.59 43.37
C GLN A 531 1.16 -25.90 44.40
N GLY A 532 2.35 -26.45 44.68
CA GLY A 532 3.31 -25.90 45.66
C GLY A 532 4.61 -25.33 45.08
N ASP A 533 4.78 -25.34 43.75
CA ASP A 533 6.04 -24.93 43.10
C ASP A 533 6.25 -23.41 43.14
N SER A 534 7.49 -22.93 43.06
CA SER A 534 7.75 -21.50 42.87
C SER A 534 7.44 -21.06 41.43
N ASP A 535 7.18 -19.79 41.20
CA ASP A 535 6.88 -19.26 39.85
C ASP A 535 8.05 -19.49 38.88
N ALA A 536 9.29 -19.42 39.39
CA ALA A 536 10.50 -19.74 38.65
C ALA A 536 10.56 -21.23 38.25
N ALA A 537 10.17 -22.13 39.16
CA ALA A 537 10.14 -23.56 38.87
C ALA A 537 9.08 -23.90 37.82
N ILE A 538 7.89 -23.31 37.90
CA ILE A 538 6.82 -23.47 36.88
C ILE A 538 7.30 -22.95 35.53
N THR A 539 7.92 -21.76 35.51
CA THR A 539 8.47 -21.16 34.29
C THR A 539 9.53 -22.04 33.64
N GLN A 540 10.47 -22.56 34.45
CA GLN A 540 11.52 -23.45 33.95
C GLN A 540 10.96 -24.77 33.42
N HIS A 541 9.97 -25.35 34.10
CA HIS A 541 9.27 -26.56 33.64
C HIS A 541 8.58 -26.34 32.28
N LEU A 542 7.89 -25.21 32.11
CA LEU A 542 7.24 -24.85 30.85
C LEU A 542 8.24 -24.65 29.71
N LYS A 543 9.33 -23.91 29.95
CA LYS A 543 10.41 -23.74 28.97
C LYS A 543 11.02 -25.08 28.56
N PHE A 544 11.30 -25.95 29.53
CA PHE A 544 11.79 -27.30 29.27
C PHE A 544 10.79 -28.12 28.46
N THR A 545 9.51 -28.09 28.81
CA THR A 545 8.43 -28.81 28.11
C THR A 545 8.33 -28.37 26.65
N LEU A 546 8.29 -27.06 26.39
CA LEU A 546 8.18 -26.49 25.03
C LEU A 546 9.45 -26.70 24.17
N SER A 547 10.59 -27.06 24.78
CA SER A 547 11.81 -27.43 24.08
C SER A 547 11.86 -28.90 23.62
N GLN A 548 10.91 -29.72 24.07
CA GLN A 548 10.86 -31.16 23.74
C GLN A 548 10.43 -31.41 22.29
N GLU A 549 10.77 -32.58 21.76
CA GLU A 549 10.50 -32.94 20.35
C GLU A 549 9.02 -32.86 19.93
N GLY A 550 8.08 -33.14 20.83
CA GLY A 550 6.64 -33.06 20.53
C GLY A 550 6.10 -31.63 20.43
N PHE A 551 6.97 -30.62 20.58
CA PHE A 551 6.66 -29.21 20.33
C PHE A 551 7.54 -28.60 19.23
N ARG A 552 8.15 -29.43 18.37
CA ARG A 552 8.76 -28.96 17.12
C ARG A 552 7.69 -28.49 16.14
N ALA A 553 8.08 -27.65 15.17
CA ALA A 553 7.17 -26.98 14.25
C ALA A 553 6.34 -27.94 13.38
N GLU A 554 6.85 -29.15 13.11
CA GLU A 554 6.12 -30.16 12.35
C GLU A 554 5.01 -30.83 13.18
N VAL A 555 5.11 -30.79 14.51
CA VAL A 555 4.22 -31.50 15.43
C VAL A 555 3.28 -30.55 16.16
N PHE A 556 3.66 -29.29 16.39
CA PHE A 556 2.89 -28.31 17.13
C PHE A 556 3.06 -26.91 16.53
N ASP A 557 2.02 -26.08 16.58
CA ASP A 557 2.06 -24.74 15.97
C ASP A 557 3.17 -23.88 16.60
N ALA A 558 4.17 -23.54 15.78
CA ALA A 558 5.34 -22.79 16.23
C ALA A 558 4.99 -21.37 16.70
N GLY A 559 3.95 -20.75 16.15
CA GLY A 559 3.44 -19.45 16.61
C GLY A 559 2.74 -19.55 17.97
N MET A 560 1.96 -20.61 18.23
CA MET A 560 1.40 -20.88 19.56
C MET A 560 2.52 -21.13 20.57
N ARG A 561 3.52 -21.95 20.22
CA ARG A 561 4.71 -22.16 21.04
C ARG A 561 5.41 -20.83 21.36
N HIS A 562 5.58 -19.97 20.37
CA HIS A 562 6.22 -18.65 20.52
C HIS A 562 5.45 -17.75 21.50
N ARG A 563 4.12 -17.70 21.41
CA ARG A 563 3.27 -16.96 22.35
C ARG A 563 3.39 -17.49 23.77
N LEU A 564 3.41 -18.81 23.95
CA LEU A 564 3.59 -19.42 25.26
C LEU A 564 4.96 -19.07 25.85
N LEU A 565 6.02 -19.02 25.05
CA LEU A 565 7.34 -18.56 25.50
C LEU A 565 7.33 -17.06 25.85
N GLY A 566 6.63 -16.23 25.07
CA GLY A 566 6.43 -14.81 25.40
C GLY A 566 5.71 -14.62 26.73
N MET A 567 4.65 -15.38 27.01
CA MET A 567 3.93 -15.34 28.30
C MET A 567 4.84 -15.60 29.52
N LEU A 568 5.91 -16.39 29.35
CA LEU A 568 6.88 -16.71 30.39
C LEU A 568 7.96 -15.65 30.57
N GLU A 569 8.23 -14.87 29.53
CA GLU A 569 9.23 -13.81 29.53
C GLU A 569 8.65 -12.50 30.05
N PHE A 570 7.43 -12.17 29.64
CA PHE A 570 6.74 -10.93 30.00
C PHE A 570 5.72 -11.18 31.11
N SER A 571 6.10 -10.87 32.36
CA SER A 571 5.24 -11.04 33.53
C SER A 571 4.36 -9.80 33.75
N PRO A 572 3.01 -9.94 33.74
CA PRO A 572 2.09 -8.83 33.99
C PRO A 572 2.31 -8.15 35.33
N ALA A 573 2.63 -8.94 36.38
CA ALA A 573 2.87 -8.42 37.72
C ALA A 573 4.14 -7.57 37.78
N ARG A 574 5.24 -8.04 37.18
CA ARG A 574 6.51 -7.29 37.14
C ARG A 574 6.40 -5.99 36.34
N MET A 575 5.53 -5.96 35.34
CA MET A 575 5.31 -4.77 34.51
C MET A 575 4.16 -3.88 35.05
N GLY A 576 3.34 -4.39 35.96
CA GLY A 576 2.14 -3.68 36.45
C GLY A 576 1.05 -3.46 35.40
N LEU A 577 0.99 -4.31 34.36
CA LEU A 577 0.12 -4.12 33.19
C LEU A 577 -1.05 -5.12 33.19
N GLY A 578 -2.25 -4.64 33.48
CA GLY A 578 -3.48 -5.45 33.43
C GLY A 578 -3.87 -5.88 32.00
N SER A 579 -3.59 -5.05 31.00
CA SER A 579 -3.76 -5.36 29.57
C SER A 579 -2.94 -6.58 29.14
N LEU A 580 -1.70 -6.71 29.65
CA LEU A 580 -0.85 -7.88 29.41
C LEU A 580 -1.43 -9.15 30.04
N MET A 581 -2.04 -9.05 31.23
CA MET A 581 -2.76 -10.18 31.82
C MET A 581 -3.97 -10.61 30.97
N GLN A 582 -4.71 -9.66 30.38
CA GLN A 582 -5.79 -9.96 29.43
C GLN A 582 -5.25 -10.73 28.21
N LEU A 583 -4.12 -10.32 27.67
CA LEU A 583 -3.45 -11.02 26.55
C LEU A 583 -3.00 -12.44 26.91
N HIS A 584 -2.53 -12.67 28.14
CA HIS A 584 -2.15 -14.00 28.61
C HIS A 584 -3.37 -14.92 28.82
N LEU A 585 -4.49 -14.37 29.30
CA LEU A 585 -5.77 -15.09 29.35
C LEU A 585 -6.26 -15.45 27.95
N GLU A 586 -6.18 -14.53 27.00
CA GLU A 586 -6.56 -14.79 25.61
C GLU A 586 -5.59 -15.78 24.93
N THR A 587 -4.31 -15.78 25.32
CA THR A 587 -3.34 -16.79 24.88
C THR A 587 -3.70 -18.17 25.40
N LEU A 588 -4.12 -18.29 26.66
CA LEU A 588 -4.65 -19.54 27.22
C LEU A 588 -5.93 -19.98 26.51
N ALA A 589 -6.89 -19.08 26.27
CA ALA A 589 -8.11 -19.38 25.54
C ALA A 589 -7.81 -19.82 24.10
N GLY A 590 -6.86 -19.16 23.44
CA GLY A 590 -6.32 -19.54 22.14
C GLY A 590 -5.66 -20.92 22.14
N LEU A 591 -4.87 -21.24 23.16
CA LEU A 591 -4.31 -22.58 23.36
C LEU A 591 -5.42 -23.62 23.52
N GLU A 592 -6.44 -23.34 24.34
CA GLU A 592 -7.56 -24.27 24.54
C GLU A 592 -8.37 -24.51 23.27
N ARG A 593 -8.54 -23.49 22.42
CA ARG A 593 -9.15 -23.61 21.08
C ARG A 593 -8.27 -24.45 20.15
N TYR A 594 -6.98 -24.13 20.08
CA TYR A 594 -6.00 -24.88 19.29
C TYR A 594 -5.95 -26.36 19.71
N LEU A 595 -5.95 -26.64 21.01
CA LEU A 595 -5.87 -28.01 21.50
C LEU A 595 -7.10 -28.86 21.16
N GLN A 596 -8.18 -28.30 20.61
CA GLN A 596 -9.34 -29.09 20.23
C GLN A 596 -9.02 -29.97 19.01
N GLN A 597 -9.52 -31.20 19.05
CA GLN A 597 -9.47 -32.10 17.91
C GLN A 597 -10.17 -31.48 16.69
N GLY A 598 -9.51 -31.53 15.54
CA GLY A 598 -10.07 -31.11 14.26
C GLY A 598 -9.04 -31.13 13.14
N GLU A 599 -9.53 -31.09 11.91
CA GLU A 599 -8.72 -31.24 10.70
C GLU A 599 -7.84 -30.02 10.39
N HIS A 600 -8.19 -28.88 10.98
CA HIS A 600 -7.46 -27.62 10.87
C HIS A 600 -5.98 -27.72 11.26
N HIS A 601 -5.59 -28.71 12.05
CA HIS A 601 -4.18 -28.95 12.36
C HIS A 601 -3.40 -29.46 11.17
N SER A 602 -3.95 -30.43 10.45
CA SER A 602 -3.19 -31.29 9.54
C SER A 602 -3.50 -31.05 8.07
N PHE A 603 -4.36 -30.07 7.77
CA PHE A 603 -4.84 -29.82 6.43
C PHE A 603 -5.11 -28.34 6.16
N GLN A 604 -4.94 -27.94 4.90
CA GLN A 604 -5.36 -26.65 4.40
C GLN A 604 -5.61 -26.69 2.89
N PHE A 605 -6.68 -26.04 2.44
CA PHE A 605 -6.76 -25.51 1.08
C PHE A 605 -6.09 -24.14 0.97
N ALA A 606 -5.23 -23.97 -0.02
CA ALA A 606 -4.61 -22.69 -0.34
C ALA A 606 -5.12 -22.23 -1.71
N ILE A 607 -5.91 -21.15 -1.70
CA ILE A 607 -6.23 -20.40 -2.92
C ILE A 607 -4.99 -19.58 -3.27
N GLU A 608 -4.31 -19.94 -4.35
CA GLU A 608 -3.02 -19.33 -4.73
C GLU A 608 -3.23 -18.08 -5.59
N SER A 609 -4.18 -18.15 -6.52
CA SER A 609 -4.52 -17.01 -7.38
C SER A 609 -5.92 -17.14 -7.96
N VAL A 610 -6.52 -16.00 -8.27
CA VAL A 610 -7.79 -15.90 -8.99
C VAL A 610 -7.59 -15.01 -10.20
N ARG A 611 -7.95 -15.49 -11.40
CA ARG A 611 -7.92 -14.72 -12.64
C ARG A 611 -9.32 -14.39 -13.08
N THR A 612 -9.70 -13.12 -13.11
CA THR A 612 -10.97 -12.71 -13.73
C THR A 612 -10.85 -12.78 -15.25
N LEU A 613 -11.92 -13.21 -15.92
CA LEU A 613 -12.03 -13.26 -17.37
C LEU A 613 -12.91 -12.06 -17.76
N GLY A 614 -12.36 -11.11 -18.52
CA GLY A 614 -13.01 -9.82 -18.83
C GLY A 614 -12.75 -8.69 -17.81
N GLY A 615 -13.64 -7.70 -17.79
CA GLY A 615 -13.41 -6.41 -17.08
C GLY A 615 -13.76 -6.39 -15.59
N ALA A 616 -14.39 -7.43 -15.07
CA ALA A 616 -14.81 -7.49 -13.68
C ALA A 616 -13.60 -7.60 -12.72
N GLN A 617 -13.74 -7.00 -11.53
CA GLN A 617 -12.72 -7.01 -10.49
C GLN A 617 -13.07 -7.98 -9.38
N LEU A 618 -12.05 -8.61 -8.79
CA LEU A 618 -12.20 -9.41 -7.59
C LEU A 618 -12.08 -8.50 -6.37
N CYS A 619 -13.14 -8.44 -5.57
CA CYS A 619 -13.23 -7.56 -4.40
C CYS A 619 -12.74 -8.23 -3.11
N SER A 620 -13.07 -9.50 -2.91
CA SER A 620 -12.57 -10.29 -1.77
C SER A 620 -12.71 -11.80 -1.99
N VAL A 621 -11.90 -12.55 -1.24
CA VAL A 621 -12.05 -14.00 -1.08
C VAL A 621 -12.04 -14.31 0.41
N GLU A 622 -13.06 -14.99 0.89
CA GLU A 622 -13.31 -15.19 2.31
C GLU A 622 -13.48 -16.66 2.64
N HIS A 623 -12.86 -17.08 3.73
CA HIS A 623 -13.07 -18.42 4.25
C HIS A 623 -14.38 -18.48 5.05
N VAL A 624 -15.34 -19.26 4.57
CA VAL A 624 -16.67 -19.35 5.19
C VAL A 624 -16.69 -20.46 6.23
N ARG A 625 -16.10 -21.61 5.90
CA ARG A 625 -16.10 -22.80 6.74
C ARG A 625 -14.77 -23.54 6.61
N GLY A 626 -14.15 -23.78 7.78
CA GLY A 626 -12.93 -24.57 7.90
C GLY A 626 -13.08 -26.04 7.55
N PRO A 627 -11.95 -26.77 7.50
CA PRO A 627 -11.89 -28.12 6.97
C PRO A 627 -12.80 -29.07 7.73
N VAL A 628 -13.60 -29.81 6.96
CA VAL A 628 -14.52 -30.82 7.46
C VAL A 628 -14.14 -32.17 6.87
N ALA A 629 -13.96 -33.17 7.73
CA ALA A 629 -13.78 -34.54 7.30
C ALA A 629 -15.05 -35.08 6.63
N ILE A 630 -14.87 -35.71 5.47
CA ILE A 630 -15.90 -36.46 4.74
C ILE A 630 -15.38 -37.87 4.46
N ASP A 631 -16.21 -38.74 3.89
CA ASP A 631 -15.82 -40.12 3.57
C ASP A 631 -14.57 -40.16 2.67
N ASN A 632 -13.43 -40.51 3.27
CA ASN A 632 -12.09 -40.57 2.68
C ASN A 632 -11.60 -39.24 2.07
N GLY A 633 -11.97 -38.11 2.68
CA GLY A 633 -11.56 -36.80 2.18
C GLY A 633 -11.83 -35.64 3.12
N LEU A 634 -11.56 -34.42 2.63
CA LEU A 634 -11.74 -33.16 3.35
C LEU A 634 -12.42 -32.14 2.45
N GLU A 635 -13.26 -31.27 3.01
CA GLU A 635 -13.91 -30.18 2.27
C GLU A 635 -13.83 -28.84 3.01
N GLU A 636 -13.72 -27.75 2.23
CA GLU A 636 -13.77 -26.36 2.72
C GLU A 636 -14.62 -25.49 1.78
N VAL A 637 -15.21 -24.43 2.33
CA VAL A 637 -16.07 -23.50 1.57
C VAL A 637 -15.49 -22.09 1.61
N TYR A 638 -15.37 -21.49 0.42
CA TYR A 638 -14.90 -20.12 0.22
C TYR A 638 -16.00 -19.28 -0.44
N CYS A 639 -16.08 -18.01 -0.04
CA CYS A 639 -16.89 -16.98 -0.66
C CYS A 639 -16.01 -16.12 -1.57
N PHE A 640 -16.49 -15.82 -2.76
CA PHE A 640 -15.83 -14.93 -3.72
C PHE A 640 -16.77 -13.76 -4.00
N MET A 641 -16.23 -12.55 -3.86
CA MET A 641 -16.93 -11.29 -4.15
C MET A 641 -16.30 -10.64 -5.36
N THR A 642 -17.09 -10.37 -6.40
CA THR A 642 -16.68 -9.65 -7.61
C THR A 642 -17.48 -8.35 -7.77
N SER A 643 -16.97 -7.40 -8.55
CA SER A 643 -17.66 -6.12 -8.80
C SER A 643 -19.02 -6.33 -9.49
N GLU A 644 -19.08 -7.32 -10.37
CA GLU A 644 -20.27 -7.71 -11.14
C GLU A 644 -20.23 -9.22 -11.44
N PRO A 645 -21.35 -9.84 -11.85
CA PRO A 645 -21.36 -11.24 -12.29
C PRO A 645 -20.34 -11.48 -13.40
N THR A 646 -19.47 -12.48 -13.23
CA THR A 646 -18.35 -12.69 -14.15
C THR A 646 -17.88 -14.14 -14.17
N SER A 647 -17.01 -14.48 -15.11
CA SER A 647 -16.28 -15.75 -15.09
C SER A 647 -14.85 -15.53 -14.61
N PHE A 648 -14.33 -16.48 -13.83
CA PHE A 648 -12.96 -16.42 -13.34
C PHE A 648 -12.35 -17.82 -13.16
N LEU A 649 -11.03 -17.91 -13.20
CA LEU A 649 -10.28 -19.13 -12.91
C LEU A 649 -9.72 -19.06 -11.49
N VAL A 650 -10.01 -20.07 -10.68
CA VAL A 650 -9.43 -20.21 -9.33
C VAL A 650 -8.35 -21.27 -9.35
N ARG A 651 -7.13 -20.88 -8.99
CA ARG A 651 -6.01 -21.79 -8.77
C ARG A 651 -5.93 -22.16 -7.30
N VAL A 652 -5.97 -23.46 -7.03
CA VAL A 652 -6.01 -24.01 -5.67
C VAL A 652 -4.99 -25.12 -5.52
N CYS A 653 -4.32 -25.16 -4.36
CA CYS A 653 -3.53 -26.29 -3.94
C CYS A 653 -4.05 -26.81 -2.60
N CYS A 654 -3.77 -28.07 -2.33
CA CYS A 654 -4.13 -28.74 -1.09
C CYS A 654 -2.85 -29.24 -0.43
N ARG A 655 -2.67 -28.95 0.85
CA ARG A 655 -1.50 -29.38 1.61
C ARG A 655 -1.90 -29.93 2.95
N GLY A 656 -1.13 -30.88 3.47
CA GLY A 656 -1.45 -31.53 4.72
C GLY A 656 -0.46 -32.57 5.19
N TYR A 657 -0.84 -33.32 6.22
CA TYR A 657 -0.19 -34.55 6.66
C TYR A 657 -1.14 -35.73 6.50
N GLU A 658 -0.67 -36.78 5.84
CA GLU A 658 -1.36 -38.06 5.73
C GLU A 658 -0.39 -39.17 6.15
N ARG A 659 -0.80 -40.02 7.09
CA ARG A 659 0.04 -41.11 7.65
C ARG A 659 1.46 -40.64 8.01
N GLU A 660 1.54 -39.50 8.69
CA GLU A 660 2.80 -38.88 9.14
C GLU A 660 3.67 -38.24 8.05
N CYS A 661 3.34 -38.38 6.78
CA CYS A 661 4.04 -37.76 5.67
C CYS A 661 3.36 -36.45 5.26
N ARG A 662 4.16 -35.40 5.04
CA ARG A 662 3.68 -34.15 4.45
C ARG A 662 3.34 -34.40 2.98
N PHE A 663 2.21 -33.88 2.52
CA PHE A 663 1.80 -33.92 1.12
C PHE A 663 1.40 -32.54 0.62
N GLU A 664 1.48 -32.39 -0.70
CA GLU A 664 0.97 -31.26 -1.45
C GLU A 664 0.38 -31.81 -2.77
N VAL A 665 -0.84 -31.38 -3.09
CA VAL A 665 -1.63 -31.89 -4.22
C VAL A 665 -2.13 -30.71 -5.03
N CYS A 666 -1.81 -30.74 -6.32
CA CYS A 666 -2.23 -29.78 -7.34
C CYS A 666 -2.90 -30.48 -8.53
N ASN A 667 -3.70 -31.51 -8.26
CA ASN A 667 -4.46 -32.24 -9.28
C ASN A 667 -5.96 -31.94 -9.12
N PRO A 668 -6.73 -31.81 -10.22
CA PRO A 668 -6.39 -32.01 -11.63
C PRO A 668 -5.43 -30.96 -12.22
N GLN A 669 -4.46 -31.37 -13.05
CA GLN A 669 -3.49 -30.46 -13.65
C GLN A 669 -4.13 -29.61 -14.76
N CYS A 670 -3.79 -28.31 -14.77
CA CYS A 670 -4.21 -27.30 -15.72
C CYS A 670 -2.98 -26.65 -16.36
N VAL A 671 -3.06 -26.42 -17.67
CA VAL A 671 -2.00 -25.77 -18.44
C VAL A 671 -2.57 -24.60 -19.23
N ARG A 672 -1.79 -23.54 -19.39
CA ARG A 672 -2.09 -22.42 -20.28
C ARG A 672 -1.29 -22.57 -21.56
N LEU A 673 -1.99 -22.59 -22.67
CA LEU A 673 -1.44 -22.49 -24.02
C LEU A 673 -1.48 -21.01 -24.42
N SER A 674 -0.37 -20.47 -24.90
CA SER A 674 -0.26 -19.06 -25.29
C SER A 674 0.23 -18.93 -26.74
N GLN A 675 -0.01 -17.76 -27.35
CA GLN A 675 0.37 -17.41 -28.73
C GLN A 675 -0.40 -18.18 -29.81
N LEU A 676 -1.66 -18.51 -29.54
CA LEU A 676 -2.52 -19.16 -30.52
C LEU A 676 -3.10 -18.12 -31.49
N ASP A 677 -2.91 -18.33 -32.79
CA ASP A 677 -3.70 -17.61 -33.79
C ASP A 677 -5.11 -18.22 -33.94
N TRP A 678 -6.02 -17.51 -34.60
CA TRP A 678 -7.41 -17.94 -34.75
C TRP A 678 -7.57 -19.28 -35.48
N ALA A 679 -6.64 -19.63 -36.38
CA ALA A 679 -6.66 -20.90 -37.10
C ALA A 679 -6.24 -22.06 -36.20
N THR A 680 -5.19 -21.84 -35.40
CA THR A 680 -4.65 -22.80 -34.44
C THR A 680 -5.61 -23.01 -33.27
N LEU A 681 -6.38 -21.99 -32.88
CA LEU A 681 -7.46 -22.09 -31.88
C LEU A 681 -8.53 -23.12 -32.28
N GLN A 682 -9.00 -23.06 -33.53
CA GLN A 682 -10.00 -24.00 -34.04
C GLN A 682 -9.47 -25.43 -34.14
N ASP A 683 -8.18 -25.59 -34.47
CA ASP A 683 -7.52 -26.90 -34.46
C ASP A 683 -7.21 -27.39 -33.03
N THR A 684 -6.90 -26.51 -32.08
CA THR A 684 -6.64 -26.90 -30.69
C THR A 684 -7.84 -27.57 -30.04
N HIS A 685 -9.07 -27.15 -30.30
CA HIS A 685 -10.26 -27.86 -29.81
C HIS A 685 -10.38 -29.31 -30.29
N ARG A 686 -9.76 -29.64 -31.42
CA ARG A 686 -9.70 -31.02 -31.95
C ARG A 686 -8.52 -31.81 -31.41
N VAL A 687 -7.48 -31.11 -30.93
CA VAL A 687 -6.20 -31.67 -30.48
C VAL A 687 -6.14 -31.84 -28.96
N THR A 688 -6.83 -30.98 -28.21
CA THR A 688 -6.90 -31.05 -26.75
C THR A 688 -7.93 -32.09 -26.36
N GLU A 689 -7.48 -33.30 -26.01
CA GLU A 689 -8.30 -34.31 -25.33
C GLU A 689 -8.72 -33.88 -23.89
N GLY A 690 -8.31 -32.68 -23.45
CA GLY A 690 -8.62 -32.09 -22.14
C GLY A 690 -9.80 -31.12 -22.14
N ILE A 691 -10.29 -30.80 -20.94
CA ILE A 691 -11.40 -29.88 -20.71
C ILE A 691 -10.90 -28.44 -20.85
N VAL A 692 -11.40 -27.73 -21.87
CA VAL A 692 -11.13 -26.29 -22.03
C VAL A 692 -11.88 -25.52 -20.95
N LEU A 693 -11.15 -24.85 -20.06
CA LEU A 693 -11.71 -24.00 -19.03
C LEU A 693 -12.06 -22.62 -19.62
N ALA A 694 -11.10 -21.94 -20.24
CA ALA A 694 -11.27 -20.58 -20.73
C ALA A 694 -10.46 -20.30 -21.99
N GLU A 695 -10.86 -19.27 -22.73
CA GLU A 695 -10.21 -18.75 -23.93
C GLU A 695 -10.23 -17.22 -23.87
N GLU A 696 -9.06 -16.58 -23.91
CA GLU A 696 -8.95 -15.11 -23.83
C GLU A 696 -7.62 -14.64 -24.42
N GLY A 697 -7.64 -13.62 -25.28
CA GLY A 697 -6.43 -12.96 -25.78
C GLY A 697 -5.42 -13.89 -26.49
N GLY A 698 -5.89 -14.92 -27.21
CA GLY A 698 -5.02 -15.91 -27.85
C GLY A 698 -4.38 -16.91 -26.88
N CYS A 699 -4.92 -17.00 -25.65
CA CYS A 699 -4.57 -18.00 -24.66
C CYS A 699 -5.74 -18.95 -24.40
N VAL A 700 -5.43 -20.22 -24.13
CA VAL A 700 -6.40 -21.26 -23.79
C VAL A 700 -5.95 -21.98 -22.53
N TRP A 701 -6.85 -22.14 -21.57
CA TRP A 701 -6.62 -22.93 -20.36
C TRP A 701 -7.25 -24.29 -20.52
N VAL A 702 -6.45 -25.33 -20.42
CA VAL A 702 -6.89 -26.72 -20.59
C VAL A 702 -6.58 -27.47 -19.31
N ARG A 703 -7.59 -28.09 -18.73
CA ARG A 703 -7.47 -28.97 -17.57
C ARG A 703 -7.68 -30.40 -18.01
N GLU A 704 -6.77 -31.26 -17.56
CA GLU A 704 -6.77 -32.73 -17.63
C GLU A 704 -7.67 -33.40 -18.69
N GLY A 705 -7.04 -34.16 -19.59
CA GLY A 705 -7.71 -35.04 -20.56
C GLY A 705 -7.52 -36.53 -20.27
N ASP A 706 -7.82 -37.36 -21.27
CA ASP A 706 -7.63 -38.82 -21.21
C ASP A 706 -6.18 -39.22 -20.88
N MET A 707 -5.97 -40.48 -20.50
CA MET A 707 -4.64 -41.01 -20.18
C MET A 707 -3.61 -40.69 -21.29
N GLY A 708 -2.54 -39.99 -20.92
CA GLY A 708 -1.48 -39.57 -21.84
C GLY A 708 -1.73 -38.22 -22.55
N TRP A 709 -2.74 -37.45 -22.15
CA TRP A 709 -3.09 -36.17 -22.79
C TRP A 709 -1.95 -35.16 -22.73
N MET A 710 -1.16 -35.12 -21.65
CA MET A 710 -0.05 -34.18 -21.51
C MET A 710 1.06 -34.48 -22.51
N GLU A 711 1.42 -35.74 -22.69
CA GLU A 711 2.44 -36.15 -23.66
C GLU A 711 1.98 -35.82 -25.09
N LYS A 712 0.71 -36.10 -25.42
CA LYS A 712 0.12 -35.74 -26.72
C LYS A 712 0.11 -34.23 -26.94
N LEU A 713 -0.29 -33.46 -25.92
CA LEU A 713 -0.34 -32.01 -25.98
C LEU A 713 1.06 -31.42 -26.15
N GLN A 714 2.08 -31.95 -25.47
CA GLN A 714 3.47 -31.53 -25.63
C GLN A 714 3.99 -31.80 -27.06
N VAL A 715 3.64 -32.94 -27.67
CA VAL A 715 4.02 -33.26 -29.06
C VAL A 715 3.41 -32.24 -30.03
N GLU A 716 2.13 -31.92 -29.88
CA GLU A 716 1.46 -30.94 -30.74
C GLU A 716 1.90 -29.50 -30.48
N MET A 717 2.27 -29.16 -29.23
CA MET A 717 2.92 -27.89 -28.89
C MET A 717 4.27 -27.74 -29.61
N GLN A 718 5.11 -28.78 -29.60
CA GLN A 718 6.39 -28.77 -30.30
C GLN A 718 6.23 -28.61 -31.81
N ARG A 719 5.20 -29.26 -32.38
CA ARG A 719 4.87 -29.17 -33.80
C ARG A 719 4.46 -27.75 -34.21
N ASN A 720 3.68 -27.07 -33.38
CA ASN A 720 3.11 -25.75 -33.67
C ASN A 720 3.89 -24.58 -33.02
N ARG A 721 5.01 -24.85 -32.34
CA ARG A 721 5.87 -23.86 -31.65
C ARG A 721 5.13 -23.00 -30.61
N LEU A 722 4.16 -23.60 -29.92
CA LEU A 722 3.35 -22.93 -28.92
C LEU A 722 4.02 -22.99 -27.54
N GLN A 723 3.72 -22.01 -26.67
CA GLN A 723 4.20 -22.00 -25.29
C GLN A 723 3.19 -22.66 -24.36
N LEU A 724 3.66 -23.63 -23.56
CA LEU A 724 2.91 -24.31 -22.52
C LEU A 724 3.41 -23.88 -21.14
N ASN A 725 2.52 -23.30 -20.35
CA ASN A 725 2.81 -22.93 -18.96
C ASN A 725 1.94 -23.75 -18.01
N ASP A 726 2.56 -24.43 -17.04
CA ASP A 726 1.81 -25.11 -15.97
C ASP A 726 1.08 -24.06 -15.11
N GLN A 727 -0.20 -24.31 -14.82
CA GLN A 727 -1.04 -23.47 -13.98
C GLN A 727 -1.48 -24.19 -12.69
N GLY A 728 -1.00 -25.40 -12.42
CA GLY A 728 -1.37 -26.17 -11.23
C GLY A 728 -2.80 -26.71 -11.33
N CYS A 729 -3.60 -26.59 -10.26
CA CYS A 729 -4.99 -27.05 -10.27
C CYS A 729 -5.96 -25.87 -10.38
N CYS A 730 -6.69 -25.79 -11.50
CA CYS A 730 -7.61 -24.70 -11.79
C CYS A 730 -9.07 -25.17 -11.95
N PHE A 731 -9.99 -24.34 -11.51
CA PHE A 731 -11.42 -24.48 -11.76
C PHE A 731 -11.95 -23.20 -12.38
N LYS A 732 -12.80 -23.32 -13.40
CA LYS A 732 -13.53 -22.15 -13.90
C LYS A 732 -14.80 -22.00 -13.10
N VAL A 733 -15.07 -20.78 -12.71
CA VAL A 733 -16.26 -20.37 -11.99
C VAL A 733 -16.97 -19.34 -12.85
N THR A 734 -18.27 -19.50 -13.03
CA THR A 734 -19.13 -18.49 -13.64
C THR A 734 -20.11 -18.05 -12.57
N SER A 735 -19.93 -16.84 -12.03
CA SER A 735 -20.83 -16.28 -11.03
C SER A 735 -22.08 -15.69 -11.68
N GLN A 736 -23.23 -15.94 -11.05
CA GLN A 736 -24.54 -15.42 -11.46
C GLN A 736 -24.84 -14.08 -10.76
N GLU A 737 -24.20 -13.85 -9.60
CA GLU A 737 -24.26 -12.62 -8.82
C GLU A 737 -22.84 -12.16 -8.46
N SER A 738 -22.73 -10.97 -7.86
CA SER A 738 -21.46 -10.45 -7.33
C SER A 738 -20.91 -11.28 -6.16
N GLU A 739 -21.76 -11.98 -5.40
CA GLU A 739 -21.36 -12.92 -4.35
C GLU A 739 -21.61 -14.36 -4.80
N CYS A 740 -20.61 -15.22 -4.71
CA CYS A 740 -20.78 -16.66 -4.92
C CYS A 740 -19.97 -17.52 -3.94
N LYS A 741 -20.41 -18.75 -3.70
CA LYS A 741 -19.77 -19.68 -2.76
C LYS A 741 -19.40 -20.98 -3.43
N ILE A 742 -18.16 -21.41 -3.18
CA ILE A 742 -17.55 -22.58 -3.79
C ILE A 742 -17.07 -23.52 -2.69
N LYS A 743 -17.35 -24.80 -2.88
CA LYS A 743 -16.84 -25.86 -2.02
C LYS A 743 -15.72 -26.61 -2.73
N PHE A 744 -14.52 -26.61 -2.16
CA PHE A 744 -13.41 -27.45 -2.60
C PHE A 744 -13.38 -28.73 -1.79
N ILE A 745 -13.08 -29.85 -2.46
CA ILE A 745 -13.09 -31.19 -1.88
C ILE A 745 -11.79 -31.89 -2.26
N TYR A 746 -11.07 -32.42 -1.29
CA TYR A 746 -9.90 -33.26 -1.48
C TYR A 746 -10.29 -34.70 -1.18
N LYS A 747 -10.13 -35.58 -2.17
CA LYS A 747 -10.46 -37.00 -2.03
C LYS A 747 -9.57 -37.84 -2.94
N ASN A 748 -8.99 -38.91 -2.39
CA ASN A 748 -8.15 -39.87 -3.12
C ASN A 748 -7.01 -39.20 -3.94
N GLY A 749 -6.30 -38.23 -3.36
CA GLY A 749 -5.18 -37.56 -4.04
C GLY A 749 -5.59 -36.55 -5.12
N ARG A 750 -6.87 -36.15 -5.18
CA ARG A 750 -7.40 -35.20 -6.18
C ARG A 750 -8.29 -34.16 -5.53
N ILE A 751 -8.26 -32.96 -6.10
CA ILE A 751 -9.13 -31.85 -5.75
C ILE A 751 -10.31 -31.83 -6.73
N SER A 752 -11.51 -31.58 -6.22
CA SER A 752 -12.69 -31.21 -7.00
C SER A 752 -13.34 -29.97 -6.41
N ALA A 753 -14.18 -29.30 -7.19
CA ALA A 753 -14.93 -28.13 -6.76
C ALA A 753 -16.42 -28.32 -7.07
N CYS A 754 -17.29 -27.79 -6.22
CA CYS A 754 -18.74 -27.83 -6.37
C CYS A 754 -19.35 -26.46 -6.03
N ALA A 755 -20.34 -26.03 -6.80
CA ALA A 755 -21.10 -24.82 -6.52
C ALA A 755 -21.92 -24.99 -5.23
N VAL A 756 -21.94 -23.95 -4.41
CA VAL A 756 -22.79 -23.87 -3.21
C VAL A 756 -23.93 -22.88 -3.43
N THR A 757 -23.60 -21.65 -3.85
CA THR A 757 -24.59 -20.61 -4.19
C THR A 757 -24.08 -19.73 -5.33
N ASN A 758 -25.01 -19.26 -6.18
CA ASN A 758 -24.83 -18.22 -7.19
C ASN A 758 -23.65 -18.43 -8.17
N CYS A 759 -23.29 -19.68 -8.48
CA CYS A 759 -22.25 -19.97 -9.45
C CYS A 759 -22.42 -21.33 -10.10
N ASP A 760 -21.82 -21.46 -11.28
CA ASP A 760 -21.56 -22.72 -11.96
C ASP A 760 -20.05 -22.96 -12.00
N ILE A 761 -19.63 -24.24 -11.93
CA ILE A 761 -18.22 -24.61 -11.89
C ILE A 761 -17.93 -25.62 -13.00
N LEU A 762 -16.87 -25.37 -13.76
CA LEU A 762 -16.27 -26.31 -14.69
C LEU A 762 -14.99 -26.88 -14.10
#